data_AF-A0A370HD99-F1
#
_entry.id   AF-A0A370HD99-F1
#
_cell.length_a   1.000
_cell.length_b   1.000
_cell.length_c   1.000
_cell.angle_alpha   90.00
_cell.angle_beta   90.00
_cell.angle_gamma   90.00
#
_symmetry.space_group_name_H-M   'P 1'
#
loop_
_entity.id
_entity.type
_entity.pdbx_description
1 polymer ?
#
loop_
_entity_poly.entity_id
_entity_poly.type
_entity_poly.pdbx_seq_one_letter_code
_entity_poly.pdbx_strand_id
1 'polypeptide(L)'
;MFYGRAQEVAELEELLNRAPGGRAATAVVRGEAGIGKSQLLDRAAATAADQGYRVLRVTGTEAESELAYAGLHLLLGRERERLDAVPEAQAEALRTALDTGASGQANRFLVGAAVLALLADLADDRPLLCVIDDAQWLDRASLEALLFAARRLDAEPLVLLFAVRDDLLPELHELPGAQLALCGLEPDAAAALLGARHADLPAAVVQWTLRESKGNPLALQVLPSLQRTDQMYSSPFTSAKSSTPHRIQRAFADRIAALPRSTQDFLLVTAADDTADPTVVLAAAAAIGAGRTDQDLAEEAGLLRLQDGRITFGHPLIRAAAYDIAAPAQRRAAHGVLAAQLDGGNADRRAWHLAAAATEPDEQVAAALDDTARRSHTRGGLAEATAAYRRAAELSPAPTDRCRRLAAAAAAAIDLGDLDHAGTLADQATALTTDPAMLAELTGVQAEVAREQDRPQAAYRSLGAAASFVATQNPAAAGQLLFQAADAAFAAGDLPAVEHTAERAEQWGLPGADRVRALAEFVAGTNPGLGDGSARGITALRYLLDGLDPDRLRERATLAYRHLLIADFTTTRNLSAALADECRRRGAVGVLTRALWVQARAEFILGRFTSAAATATEGRRLAAETGQRIIHINQSATLAMVAAARGDESGCLALTAEPLARDVAPANIHAATALSLLDLGLGRPDAAVDRLTALLAGHNRHGAIAAIPDLVEAAHRTGRPDEARTAFDWYRTWSEHVDRPWSRALAHRCAALLADDDTAETHYATALELHHTIADFGFDRARTELLYGEWLRRVQRRADARSHLRVAAETFRQLGAAPWADRAEGELRATGETRATNSAGDVLNRLTPQELQTAQLAATGLSNKDIGAQLFLSPRTVGYHLSNAYPKLGITSRRELAAVFRGNA
;
A
#
# COMPACT_ATOMS: atom_id res chain seq x y z
N MET A 1 -16.06 -40.24 13.89
CA MET A 1 -17.20 -39.76 14.71
C MET A 1 -16.79 -38.42 15.30
N PHE A 2 -17.55 -37.35 15.02
CA PHE A 2 -17.38 -36.05 15.67
C PHE A 2 -18.19 -36.02 16.95
N TYR A 3 -17.59 -35.59 18.06
CA TYR A 3 -18.25 -35.51 19.37
C TYR A 3 -18.57 -34.06 19.68
N GLY A 4 -19.82 -33.75 20.03
CA GLY A 4 -20.21 -32.44 20.56
C GLY A 4 -20.04 -31.24 19.61
N ARG A 5 -19.98 -31.47 18.28
CA ARG A 5 -19.76 -30.43 17.25
C ARG A 5 -20.85 -30.40 16.17
N ALA A 6 -22.05 -30.88 16.50
CA ALA A 6 -23.12 -31.04 15.51
C ALA A 6 -23.56 -29.69 14.93
N GLN A 7 -23.57 -28.63 15.74
CA GLN A 7 -23.97 -27.30 15.29
C GLN A 7 -22.93 -26.70 14.33
N GLU A 8 -21.66 -26.72 14.69
CA GLU A 8 -20.60 -26.12 13.85
C GLU A 8 -20.41 -26.90 12.54
N VAL A 9 -20.62 -28.22 12.57
CA VAL A 9 -20.67 -29.04 11.35
C VAL A 9 -21.86 -28.65 10.48
N ALA A 10 -23.06 -28.49 11.07
CA ALA A 10 -24.26 -28.10 10.31
C ALA A 10 -24.11 -26.70 9.67
N GLU A 11 -23.51 -25.74 10.37
CA GLU A 11 -23.26 -24.39 9.84
C GLU A 11 -22.27 -24.41 8.66
N LEU A 12 -21.19 -25.20 8.73
CA LEU A 12 -20.28 -25.39 7.60
C LEU A 12 -20.93 -26.14 6.43
N GLU A 13 -21.73 -27.16 6.70
CA GLU A 13 -22.48 -27.89 5.67
C GLU A 13 -23.51 -26.97 5.00
N GLU A 14 -24.16 -26.05 5.73
CA GLU A 14 -25.06 -25.04 5.15
C GLU A 14 -24.31 -24.04 4.26
N LEU A 15 -23.10 -23.62 4.63
CA LEU A 15 -22.25 -22.76 3.80
C LEU A 15 -21.86 -23.45 2.51
N LEU A 16 -21.44 -24.73 2.59
CA LEU A 16 -21.15 -25.53 1.42
C LEU A 16 -22.39 -25.66 0.55
N ASN A 17 -23.55 -26.08 1.07
CA ASN A 17 -24.78 -26.28 0.28
C ASN A 17 -25.29 -25.02 -0.44
N ARG A 18 -24.96 -23.81 0.04
CA ARG A 18 -25.36 -22.54 -0.59
C ARG A 18 -24.44 -22.11 -1.74
N ALA A 19 -23.16 -22.47 -1.70
CA ALA A 19 -22.18 -22.01 -2.68
C ALA A 19 -22.52 -22.36 -4.15
N PRO A 20 -23.04 -23.55 -4.50
CA PRO A 20 -23.35 -23.90 -5.89
C PRO A 20 -24.47 -23.03 -6.49
N GLY A 21 -25.25 -22.34 -5.65
CA GLY A 21 -26.23 -21.34 -6.06
C GLY A 21 -25.62 -20.03 -6.57
N GLY A 22 -24.29 -19.93 -6.68
CA GLY A 22 -23.58 -18.74 -7.15
C GLY A 22 -23.46 -17.66 -6.07
N ARG A 23 -23.24 -18.06 -4.82
CA ARG A 23 -22.96 -17.14 -3.72
C ARG A 23 -21.67 -17.53 -3.04
N ALA A 24 -20.72 -16.61 -3.02
CA ALA A 24 -19.49 -16.80 -2.30
C ALA A 24 -19.76 -16.75 -0.79
N ALA A 25 -19.03 -17.53 -0.03
CA ALA A 25 -19.14 -17.55 1.42
C ALA A 25 -17.77 -17.56 2.06
N THR A 26 -17.63 -16.81 3.15
CA THR A 26 -16.44 -16.85 3.99
C THR A 26 -16.84 -17.31 5.38
N ALA A 27 -16.02 -18.17 6.00
CA ALA A 27 -16.15 -18.47 7.42
C ALA A 27 -14.80 -18.44 8.12
N VAL A 28 -14.80 -17.94 9.35
CA VAL A 28 -13.63 -17.92 10.21
C VAL A 28 -13.90 -18.81 11.42
N VAL A 29 -13.14 -19.88 11.54
CA VAL A 29 -13.15 -20.80 12.67
C VAL A 29 -12.10 -20.36 13.68
N ARG A 30 -12.53 -19.93 14.85
CA ARG A 30 -11.68 -19.49 15.95
C ARG A 30 -11.68 -20.48 17.10
N GLY A 31 -10.70 -20.34 17.99
CA GLY A 31 -10.62 -21.11 19.21
C GLY A 31 -9.18 -21.42 19.58
N GLU A 32 -8.99 -21.90 20.81
CA GLU A 32 -7.68 -22.27 21.35
C GLU A 32 -6.94 -23.32 20.49
N ALA A 33 -5.63 -23.44 20.66
CA ALA A 33 -4.86 -24.48 19.99
C ALA A 33 -5.33 -25.88 20.43
N GLY A 34 -5.48 -26.80 19.47
CA GLY A 34 -5.96 -28.17 19.74
C GLY A 34 -7.47 -28.32 19.96
N ILE A 35 -8.25 -27.23 19.87
CA ILE A 35 -9.71 -27.26 20.13
C ILE A 35 -10.53 -28.02 19.06
N GLY A 36 -9.89 -28.44 17.96
CA GLY A 36 -10.50 -29.19 16.87
C GLY A 36 -10.73 -28.42 15.56
N LYS A 37 -10.19 -27.20 15.41
CA LYS A 37 -10.33 -26.37 14.19
C LYS A 37 -9.95 -27.13 12.91
N SER A 38 -8.73 -27.65 12.84
CA SER A 38 -8.23 -28.37 11.66
C SER A 38 -9.05 -29.61 11.34
N GLN A 39 -9.54 -30.34 12.35
CA GLN A 39 -10.44 -31.48 12.14
C GLN A 39 -11.76 -31.04 11.53
N LEU A 40 -12.35 -29.95 12.02
CA LEU A 40 -13.58 -29.38 11.47
C LEU A 40 -13.38 -28.95 10.00
N LEU A 41 -12.24 -28.35 9.68
CA LEU A 41 -11.83 -28.05 8.30
C LEU A 41 -11.64 -29.32 7.45
N ASP A 42 -11.03 -30.38 8.00
CA ASP A 42 -10.88 -31.68 7.31
C ASP A 42 -12.23 -32.29 6.95
N ARG A 43 -13.21 -32.20 7.87
CA ARG A 43 -14.58 -32.66 7.64
C ARG A 43 -15.25 -31.84 6.55
N ALA A 44 -15.14 -30.52 6.58
CA ALA A 44 -15.69 -29.65 5.54
C ALA A 44 -15.06 -29.93 4.18
N ALA A 45 -13.74 -30.14 4.12
CA ALA A 45 -13.02 -30.52 2.91
C ALA A 45 -13.48 -31.87 2.35
N ALA A 46 -13.68 -32.88 3.20
CA ALA A 46 -14.20 -34.18 2.80
C ALA A 46 -15.64 -34.08 2.27
N THR A 47 -16.53 -33.38 2.99
CA THR A 47 -17.91 -33.16 2.54
C THR A 47 -17.95 -32.41 1.21
N ALA A 48 -17.13 -31.37 1.04
CA ALA A 48 -17.04 -30.62 -0.20
C ALA A 48 -16.55 -31.50 -1.35
N ALA A 49 -15.52 -32.34 -1.13
CA ALA A 49 -15.06 -33.29 -2.13
C ALA A 49 -16.15 -34.30 -2.54
N ASP A 50 -16.92 -34.83 -1.58
CA ASP A 50 -18.06 -35.72 -1.85
C ASP A 50 -19.19 -35.01 -2.64
N GLN A 51 -19.35 -33.70 -2.45
CA GLN A 51 -20.27 -32.84 -3.21
C GLN A 51 -19.70 -32.37 -4.56
N GLY A 52 -18.49 -32.81 -4.94
CA GLY A 52 -17.86 -32.50 -6.22
C GLY A 52 -17.06 -31.20 -6.28
N TYR A 53 -16.71 -30.60 -5.15
CA TYR A 53 -15.92 -29.37 -5.09
C TYR A 53 -14.47 -29.62 -5.51
N ARG A 54 -13.82 -28.59 -6.05
CA ARG A 54 -12.37 -28.47 -6.02
C ARG A 54 -11.96 -28.02 -4.61
N VAL A 55 -11.00 -28.69 -3.98
CA VAL A 55 -10.50 -28.30 -2.66
C VAL A 55 -9.04 -27.87 -2.77
N LEU A 56 -8.76 -26.61 -2.44
CA LEU A 56 -7.41 -26.08 -2.28
C LEU A 56 -7.13 -25.88 -0.79
N ARG A 57 -5.91 -26.19 -0.35
CA ARG A 57 -5.53 -26.08 1.06
C ARG A 57 -4.14 -25.52 1.25
N VAL A 58 -4.00 -24.68 2.27
CA VAL A 58 -2.73 -24.25 2.82
C VAL A 58 -2.77 -24.31 4.35
N THR A 59 -1.62 -24.58 4.96
CA THR A 59 -1.44 -24.51 6.43
C THR A 59 -0.27 -23.58 6.70
N GLY A 60 -0.49 -22.54 7.52
CA GLY A 60 0.55 -21.59 7.90
C GLY A 60 1.65 -22.26 8.73
N THR A 61 2.91 -21.87 8.51
CA THR A 61 4.05 -22.35 9.29
C THR A 61 4.88 -21.17 9.78
N GLU A 62 5.28 -21.20 11.06
CA GLU A 62 5.93 -20.05 11.71
C GLU A 62 7.23 -19.63 11.02
N ALA A 63 8.02 -20.59 10.54
CA ALA A 63 9.28 -20.30 9.85
C ALA A 63 9.12 -19.65 8.48
N GLU A 64 7.96 -19.83 7.83
CA GLU A 64 7.66 -19.21 6.53
C GLU A 64 6.90 -17.89 6.68
N SER A 65 6.57 -17.47 7.91
CA SER A 65 5.80 -16.25 8.15
C SER A 65 6.52 -14.97 7.73
N GLU A 66 7.85 -15.01 7.64
CA GLU A 66 8.70 -13.92 7.14
C GLU A 66 8.97 -14.02 5.62
N LEU A 67 8.55 -15.10 4.94
CA LEU A 67 8.75 -15.31 3.51
C LEU A 67 7.51 -14.87 2.72
N ALA A 68 7.60 -13.72 2.04
CA ALA A 68 6.48 -13.18 1.30
C ALA A 68 5.95 -14.14 0.21
N TYR A 69 4.63 -14.29 0.16
CA TYR A 69 3.88 -15.12 -0.78
C TYR A 69 4.11 -16.64 -0.68
N ALA A 70 4.80 -17.12 0.36
CA ALA A 70 4.98 -18.56 0.61
C ALA A 70 3.62 -19.28 0.75
N GLY A 71 2.67 -18.69 1.46
CA GLY A 71 1.32 -19.21 1.62
C GLY A 71 0.56 -19.35 0.29
N LEU A 72 0.61 -18.32 -0.58
CA LEU A 72 0.01 -18.38 -1.91
C LEU A 72 0.72 -19.39 -2.82
N HIS A 73 2.04 -19.50 -2.73
CA HIS A 73 2.80 -20.52 -3.46
C HIS A 73 2.29 -21.92 -3.14
N LEU A 74 2.12 -22.23 -1.85
CA LEU A 74 1.60 -23.53 -1.41
C LEU A 74 0.14 -23.75 -1.83
N LEU A 75 -0.69 -22.69 -1.79
CA LEU A 75 -2.12 -22.80 -2.12
C LEU A 75 -2.40 -22.91 -3.63
N LEU A 76 -1.72 -22.09 -4.45
CA LEU A 76 -2.04 -21.87 -5.86
C LEU A 76 -0.97 -22.40 -6.83
N GLY A 77 0.16 -22.88 -6.31
CA GLY A 77 1.30 -23.30 -7.14
C GLY A 77 0.98 -24.43 -8.13
N ARG A 78 -0.02 -25.28 -7.84
CA ARG A 78 -0.47 -26.35 -8.75
C ARG A 78 -1.44 -25.87 -9.84
N GLU A 79 -1.97 -24.65 -9.72
CA GLU A 79 -2.98 -24.09 -10.62
C GLU A 79 -2.37 -23.00 -11.54
N ARG A 80 -1.03 -22.96 -11.66
CA ARG A 80 -0.29 -21.96 -12.45
C ARG A 80 -0.69 -21.93 -13.93
N GLU A 81 -1.04 -23.08 -14.50
CA GLU A 81 -1.47 -23.20 -15.89
C GLU A 81 -2.78 -22.43 -16.17
N ARG A 82 -3.56 -22.12 -15.13
CA ARG A 82 -4.81 -21.33 -15.22
C ARG A 82 -4.58 -19.83 -15.16
N LEU A 83 -3.35 -19.36 -14.93
CA LEU A 83 -3.02 -17.93 -14.93
C LEU A 83 -3.25 -17.28 -16.30
N ASP A 84 -3.31 -18.04 -17.38
CA ASP A 84 -3.61 -17.52 -18.72
C ASP A 84 -5.09 -17.07 -18.87
N ALA A 85 -5.97 -17.55 -17.98
CA ALA A 85 -7.35 -17.09 -17.91
C ALA A 85 -7.48 -15.73 -17.19
N VAL A 86 -6.49 -15.35 -16.37
CA VAL A 86 -6.42 -14.09 -15.64
C VAL A 86 -5.92 -12.96 -16.57
N PRO A 87 -6.35 -11.69 -16.38
CA PRO A 87 -5.77 -10.56 -17.11
C PRO A 87 -4.24 -10.53 -17.01
N GLU A 88 -3.54 -10.28 -18.13
CA GLU A 88 -2.09 -10.48 -18.25
C GLU A 88 -1.27 -9.78 -17.17
N ALA A 89 -1.57 -8.52 -16.86
CA ALA A 89 -0.89 -7.75 -15.81
C ALA A 89 -1.09 -8.31 -14.38
N GLN A 90 -2.25 -8.91 -14.11
CA GLN A 90 -2.55 -9.60 -12.84
C GLN A 90 -1.87 -10.97 -12.81
N ALA A 91 -1.91 -11.69 -13.92
CA ALA A 91 -1.27 -12.98 -14.08
C ALA A 91 0.25 -12.88 -13.89
N GLU A 92 0.90 -11.88 -14.50
CA GLU A 92 2.34 -11.59 -14.31
C GLU A 92 2.68 -11.28 -12.86
N ALA A 93 1.88 -10.42 -12.20
CA ALA A 93 2.03 -10.12 -10.78
C ALA A 93 1.98 -11.37 -9.89
N LEU A 94 1.04 -12.29 -10.14
CA LEU A 94 0.92 -13.54 -9.39
C LEU A 94 2.02 -14.54 -9.76
N ARG A 95 2.45 -14.66 -11.03
CA ARG A 95 3.59 -15.51 -11.42
C ARG A 95 4.86 -15.11 -10.69
N THR A 96 5.17 -13.82 -10.65
CA THR A 96 6.34 -13.29 -9.93
C THR A 96 6.29 -13.60 -8.44
N ALA A 97 5.11 -13.41 -7.81
CA ALA A 97 4.88 -13.75 -6.41
C ALA A 97 5.08 -15.25 -6.13
N LEU A 98 4.60 -16.13 -7.02
CA LEU A 98 4.73 -17.58 -6.89
C LEU A 98 6.15 -18.09 -7.21
N ASP A 99 6.92 -17.46 -8.10
CA ASP A 99 8.22 -17.98 -8.56
C ASP A 99 9.42 -17.61 -7.68
N THR A 100 9.40 -16.43 -7.08
CA THR A 100 10.62 -15.89 -6.44
C THR A 100 10.54 -15.83 -4.92
N GLY A 101 9.35 -16.00 -4.30
CA GLY A 101 9.14 -15.73 -2.87
C GLY A 101 9.58 -14.31 -2.45
N ALA A 102 9.81 -13.44 -3.43
CA ALA A 102 10.26 -12.08 -3.23
C ALA A 102 9.03 -11.20 -3.06
N SER A 103 9.07 -10.35 -2.03
CA SER A 103 8.14 -9.25 -1.80
C SER A 103 8.26 -8.09 -2.82
N GLY A 104 8.82 -8.34 -4.01
CA GLY A 104 9.09 -7.33 -5.04
C GLY A 104 8.19 -7.47 -6.28
N GLN A 105 7.62 -6.34 -6.72
CA GLN A 105 6.94 -6.08 -8.00
C GLN A 105 5.45 -6.27 -8.15
N ALA A 106 4.86 -7.21 -7.44
CA ALA A 106 3.45 -7.39 -7.58
C ALA A 106 2.75 -6.32 -6.70
N ASN A 107 2.13 -5.31 -7.33
CA ASN A 107 1.23 -4.39 -6.63
C ASN A 107 0.35 -5.27 -5.73
N ARG A 108 0.41 -5.13 -4.40
CA ARG A 108 -0.32 -6.04 -3.49
C ARG A 108 -1.80 -6.14 -3.87
N PHE A 109 -2.33 -5.07 -4.47
CA PHE A 109 -3.64 -5.01 -5.12
C PHE A 109 -3.75 -5.88 -6.38
N LEU A 110 -2.76 -5.87 -7.27
CA LEU A 110 -2.72 -6.77 -8.43
C LEU A 110 -2.55 -8.23 -8.01
N VAL A 111 -1.78 -8.56 -6.97
CA VAL A 111 -1.73 -9.94 -6.43
C VAL A 111 -3.08 -10.33 -5.87
N GLY A 112 -3.66 -9.50 -5.01
CA GLY A 112 -5.00 -9.74 -4.46
C GLY A 112 -6.05 -9.91 -5.56
N ALA A 113 -5.99 -9.07 -6.61
CA ALA A 113 -6.89 -9.14 -7.76
C ALA A 113 -6.62 -10.38 -8.63
N ALA A 114 -5.37 -10.77 -8.82
CA ALA A 114 -4.99 -11.99 -9.52
C ALA A 114 -5.45 -13.24 -8.77
N VAL A 115 -5.29 -13.26 -7.44
CA VAL A 115 -5.80 -14.32 -6.57
C VAL A 115 -7.33 -14.38 -6.68
N LEU A 116 -8.02 -13.24 -6.57
CA LEU A 116 -9.48 -13.18 -6.77
C LEU A 116 -9.89 -13.74 -8.14
N ALA A 117 -9.25 -13.27 -9.22
CA ALA A 117 -9.57 -13.67 -10.58
C ALA A 117 -9.29 -15.16 -10.82
N LEU A 118 -8.16 -15.68 -10.33
CA LEU A 118 -7.81 -17.09 -10.44
C LEU A 118 -8.76 -17.98 -9.64
N LEU A 119 -9.09 -17.59 -8.40
CA LEU A 119 -10.04 -18.32 -7.57
C LEU A 119 -11.44 -18.35 -8.19
N ALA A 120 -11.88 -17.23 -8.78
CA ALA A 120 -13.15 -17.16 -9.51
C ALA A 120 -13.14 -18.04 -10.77
N ASP A 121 -12.07 -18.01 -11.56
CA ASP A 121 -11.90 -18.86 -12.75
C ASP A 121 -11.94 -20.36 -12.38
N LEU A 122 -11.25 -20.74 -11.30
CA LEU A 122 -11.24 -22.11 -10.79
C LEU A 122 -12.61 -22.56 -10.28
N ALA A 123 -13.42 -21.64 -9.78
CA ALA A 123 -14.78 -21.88 -9.30
C ALA A 123 -15.81 -21.98 -10.45
N ASP A 124 -15.55 -21.39 -11.62
CA ASP A 124 -16.46 -21.46 -12.78
C ASP A 124 -16.56 -22.88 -13.37
N ASP A 125 -15.49 -23.70 -13.28
CA ASP A 125 -15.53 -25.10 -13.71
C ASP A 125 -16.40 -25.97 -12.80
N ARG A 126 -16.21 -25.81 -11.48
CA ARG A 126 -16.89 -26.53 -10.40
C ARG A 126 -16.72 -25.76 -9.09
N PRO A 127 -17.63 -25.88 -8.11
CA PRO A 127 -17.54 -25.14 -6.85
C PRO A 127 -16.17 -25.30 -6.16
N LEU A 128 -15.64 -24.21 -5.61
CA LEU A 128 -14.31 -24.17 -5.01
C LEU A 128 -14.40 -24.03 -3.49
N LEU A 129 -13.62 -24.82 -2.76
CA LEU A 129 -13.37 -24.64 -1.34
C LEU A 129 -11.88 -24.34 -1.16
N CYS A 130 -11.54 -23.20 -0.55
CA CYS A 130 -10.19 -22.93 -0.08
C CYS A 130 -10.13 -23.03 1.44
N VAL A 131 -9.24 -23.87 1.93
CA VAL A 131 -9.00 -24.09 3.35
C VAL A 131 -7.67 -23.46 3.75
N ILE A 132 -7.72 -22.45 4.60
CA ILE A 132 -6.58 -21.74 5.16
C ILE A 132 -6.48 -22.12 6.63
N ASP A 133 -5.63 -23.08 6.93
CA ASP A 133 -5.42 -23.59 8.30
C ASP A 133 -4.28 -22.83 8.99
N ASP A 134 -4.42 -22.60 10.30
CA ASP A 134 -3.48 -21.81 11.11
C ASP A 134 -3.03 -20.47 10.46
N ALA A 135 -4.00 -19.66 10.05
CA ALA A 135 -3.80 -18.41 9.32
C ALA A 135 -2.85 -17.42 10.02
N GLN A 136 -2.71 -17.48 11.35
CA GLN A 136 -1.78 -16.64 12.12
C GLN A 136 -0.30 -16.82 11.75
N TRP A 137 0.05 -17.93 11.09
CA TRP A 137 1.41 -18.23 10.66
C TRP A 137 1.58 -18.19 9.15
N LEU A 138 0.57 -17.72 8.42
CA LEU A 138 0.74 -17.41 7.01
C LEU A 138 1.55 -16.12 6.88
N ASP A 139 2.40 -16.03 5.85
CA ASP A 139 3.11 -14.79 5.59
C ASP A 139 2.14 -13.63 5.34
N ARG A 140 2.55 -12.43 5.76
CA ARG A 140 1.67 -11.25 5.75
C ARG A 140 1.14 -10.94 4.35
N ALA A 141 1.96 -11.11 3.32
CA ALA A 141 1.60 -10.77 1.95
C ALA A 141 0.56 -11.74 1.36
N SER A 142 0.66 -13.04 1.65
CA SER A 142 -0.34 -14.04 1.30
C SER A 142 -1.66 -13.81 2.02
N LEU A 143 -1.60 -13.53 3.32
CA LEU A 143 -2.80 -13.26 4.12
C LEU A 143 -3.53 -12.03 3.57
N GLU A 144 -2.82 -10.94 3.31
CA GLU A 144 -3.39 -9.72 2.71
C GLU A 144 -4.07 -9.99 1.37
N ALA A 145 -3.48 -10.80 0.49
CA ALA A 145 -4.07 -11.16 -0.81
C ALA A 145 -5.34 -12.03 -0.67
N LEU A 146 -5.37 -12.97 0.28
CA LEU A 146 -6.54 -13.80 0.55
C LEU A 146 -7.68 -12.99 1.20
N LEU A 147 -7.34 -12.09 2.13
CA LEU A 147 -8.30 -11.12 2.70
C LEU A 147 -8.85 -10.19 1.62
N PHE A 148 -8.02 -9.77 0.67
CA PHE A 148 -8.44 -8.94 -0.46
C PHE A 148 -9.51 -9.64 -1.29
N ALA A 149 -9.29 -10.92 -1.64
CA ALA A 149 -10.25 -11.72 -2.36
C ALA A 149 -11.53 -11.96 -1.53
N ALA A 150 -11.40 -12.35 -0.26
CA ALA A 150 -12.53 -12.62 0.64
C ALA A 150 -13.52 -11.46 0.75
N ARG A 151 -13.02 -10.21 0.74
CA ARG A 151 -13.85 -9.00 0.83
C ARG A 151 -14.59 -8.64 -0.46
N ARG A 152 -14.26 -9.28 -1.59
CA ARG A 152 -14.70 -8.89 -2.95
C ARG A 152 -15.36 -10.01 -3.74
N LEU A 153 -15.42 -11.20 -3.16
CA LEU A 153 -16.22 -12.32 -3.66
C LEU A 153 -17.69 -12.10 -3.29
N ASP A 154 -18.60 -12.37 -4.22
CA ASP A 154 -20.05 -12.27 -4.01
C ASP A 154 -20.80 -13.34 -4.81
N ALA A 155 -20.66 -13.34 -6.15
CA ALA A 155 -21.47 -14.17 -7.04
C ALA A 155 -20.82 -15.48 -7.54
N GLU A 156 -19.69 -15.88 -6.96
CA GLU A 156 -18.90 -17.05 -7.33
C GLU A 156 -19.28 -18.28 -6.48
N PRO A 157 -19.30 -19.50 -7.04
CA PRO A 157 -19.56 -20.72 -6.27
C PRO A 157 -18.33 -21.14 -5.45
N LEU A 158 -17.96 -20.31 -4.49
CA LEU A 158 -16.68 -20.41 -3.78
C LEU A 158 -16.84 -20.22 -2.27
N VAL A 159 -16.14 -21.04 -1.49
CA VAL A 159 -16.08 -20.93 -0.03
C VAL A 159 -14.64 -20.73 0.44
N LEU A 160 -14.38 -19.69 1.23
CA LEU A 160 -13.11 -19.47 1.93
C LEU A 160 -13.27 -19.81 3.41
N LEU A 161 -12.50 -20.77 3.91
CA LEU A 161 -12.48 -21.15 5.33
C LEU A 161 -11.14 -20.80 5.94
N PHE A 162 -11.13 -19.91 6.93
CA PHE A 162 -9.95 -19.56 7.72
C PHE A 162 -10.04 -20.22 9.09
N ALA A 163 -8.97 -20.87 9.56
CA ALA A 163 -8.80 -21.23 10.96
C ALA A 163 -7.71 -20.36 11.60
N VAL A 164 -8.04 -19.78 12.75
CA VAL A 164 -7.13 -18.92 13.50
C VAL A 164 -7.25 -19.18 15.00
N ARG A 165 -6.21 -18.87 15.77
CA ARG A 165 -6.25 -18.90 17.23
C ARG A 165 -6.98 -17.68 17.79
N ASP A 166 -7.51 -17.80 19.00
CA ASP A 166 -8.13 -16.67 19.70
C ASP A 166 -7.13 -15.52 19.89
N ASP A 167 -7.65 -14.29 19.82
CA ASP A 167 -6.93 -13.02 20.00
C ASP A 167 -5.78 -12.74 19.01
N LEU A 168 -5.68 -13.52 17.92
CA LEU A 168 -4.73 -13.29 16.83
C LEU A 168 -5.44 -12.91 15.53
N LEU A 169 -4.81 -12.04 14.74
CA LEU A 169 -5.31 -11.49 13.46
C LEU A 169 -6.71 -10.83 13.55
N PRO A 170 -6.82 -9.65 14.19
CA PRO A 170 -8.06 -8.89 14.28
C PRO A 170 -8.75 -8.64 12.92
N GLU A 171 -7.98 -8.56 11.83
CA GLU A 171 -8.50 -8.27 10.49
C GLU A 171 -9.47 -9.36 9.97
N LEU A 172 -9.37 -10.59 10.47
CA LEU A 172 -10.30 -11.68 10.16
C LEU A 172 -11.67 -11.50 10.84
N HIS A 173 -11.76 -10.68 11.90
CA HIS A 173 -13.01 -10.40 12.61
C HIS A 173 -13.93 -9.46 11.80
N GLU A 174 -13.34 -8.66 10.93
CA GLU A 174 -14.04 -7.71 10.08
C GLU A 174 -14.48 -8.32 8.74
N LEU A 175 -14.16 -9.60 8.48
CA LEU A 175 -14.57 -10.25 7.25
C LEU A 175 -16.09 -10.51 7.25
N PRO A 176 -16.77 -10.23 6.12
CA PRO A 176 -18.17 -10.59 5.95
C PRO A 176 -18.29 -12.12 5.90
N GLY A 177 -19.18 -12.70 6.71
CA GLY A 177 -19.39 -14.15 6.73
C GLY A 177 -19.67 -14.74 8.11
N ALA A 178 -19.57 -16.06 8.22
CA ALA A 178 -19.80 -16.79 9.46
C ALA A 178 -18.58 -16.73 10.38
N GLN A 179 -18.81 -16.52 11.67
CA GLN A 179 -17.76 -16.47 12.69
C GLN A 179 -18.01 -17.59 13.69
N LEU A 180 -17.24 -18.67 13.58
CA LEU A 180 -17.41 -19.91 14.34
C LEU A 180 -16.40 -19.96 15.49
N ALA A 181 -16.78 -19.53 16.68
CA ALA A 181 -15.93 -19.61 17.87
C ALA A 181 -16.05 -21.00 18.53
N LEU A 182 -14.99 -21.79 18.48
CA LEU A 182 -14.96 -23.13 19.09
C LEU A 182 -14.57 -23.04 20.57
N CYS A 183 -15.51 -23.40 21.45
CA CYS A 183 -15.25 -23.60 22.88
C CYS A 183 -14.85 -25.05 23.19
N GLY A 184 -14.49 -25.37 24.44
CA GLY A 184 -14.28 -26.75 24.88
C GLY A 184 -15.51 -27.63 24.64
N LEU A 185 -15.30 -28.93 24.37
CA LEU A 185 -16.39 -29.90 24.29
C LEU A 185 -17.16 -29.96 25.60
N GLU A 186 -18.48 -30.06 25.49
CA GLU A 186 -19.36 -30.30 26.62
C GLU A 186 -18.99 -31.60 27.36
N PRO A 187 -19.22 -31.69 28.69
CA PRO A 187 -18.76 -32.79 29.52
C PRO A 187 -19.07 -34.19 28.97
N ASP A 188 -20.29 -34.39 28.45
CA ASP A 188 -20.71 -35.69 27.91
C ASP A 188 -19.97 -36.05 26.61
N ALA A 189 -19.75 -35.06 25.74
CA ALA A 189 -18.99 -35.24 24.50
C ALA A 189 -17.49 -35.45 24.78
N ALA A 190 -16.94 -34.76 25.76
CA ALA A 190 -15.56 -34.94 26.23
C ALA A 190 -15.34 -36.34 26.81
N ALA A 191 -16.27 -36.83 27.64
CA ALA A 191 -16.24 -38.18 28.20
C ALA A 191 -16.38 -39.26 27.11
N ALA A 192 -17.27 -39.06 26.14
CA ALA A 192 -17.44 -39.97 25.01
C ALA A 192 -16.19 -40.05 24.12
N LEU A 193 -15.56 -38.91 23.80
CA LEU A 193 -14.31 -38.87 23.04
C LEU A 193 -13.17 -39.59 23.77
N LEU A 194 -13.04 -39.34 25.08
CA LEU A 194 -12.03 -39.98 25.92
C LEU A 194 -12.23 -41.50 26.00
N GLY A 195 -13.46 -41.96 26.23
CA GLY A 195 -13.80 -43.38 26.30
C GLY A 195 -13.60 -44.12 24.99
N ALA A 196 -13.89 -43.50 23.85
CA ALA A 196 -13.73 -44.12 22.53
C ALA A 196 -12.26 -44.38 22.15
N ARG A 197 -11.32 -43.57 22.64
CA ARG A 197 -9.88 -43.72 22.37
C ARG A 197 -9.14 -44.47 23.47
N HIS A 198 -9.69 -44.49 24.69
CA HIS A 198 -9.04 -45.03 25.86
C HIS A 198 -10.03 -45.73 26.80
N ALA A 199 -10.58 -46.86 26.34
CA ALA A 199 -11.59 -47.64 27.07
C ALA A 199 -11.11 -48.18 28.43
N ASP A 200 -9.80 -48.41 28.59
CA ASP A 200 -9.22 -49.09 29.76
C ASP A 200 -8.54 -48.15 30.78
N LEU A 201 -8.87 -46.86 30.78
CA LEU A 201 -8.29 -45.92 31.76
C LEU A 201 -8.91 -46.07 33.16
N PRO A 202 -8.11 -46.04 34.24
CA PRO A 202 -8.66 -45.99 35.59
C PRO A 202 -9.54 -44.75 35.79
N ALA A 203 -10.62 -44.90 36.56
CA ALA A 203 -11.61 -43.83 36.79
C ALA A 203 -10.99 -42.51 37.31
N ALA A 204 -9.95 -42.61 38.14
CA ALA A 204 -9.21 -41.44 38.63
C ALA A 204 -8.49 -40.66 37.53
N VAL A 205 -7.92 -41.36 36.54
CA VAL A 205 -7.25 -40.74 35.36
C VAL A 205 -8.30 -40.08 34.47
N VAL A 206 -9.43 -40.76 34.23
CA VAL A 206 -10.56 -40.22 33.45
C VAL A 206 -11.07 -38.92 34.07
N GLN A 207 -11.34 -38.90 35.38
CA GLN A 207 -11.82 -37.70 36.08
C GLN A 207 -10.78 -36.58 36.15
N TRP A 208 -9.49 -36.91 36.22
CA TRP A 208 -8.43 -35.92 36.15
C TRP A 208 -8.33 -35.33 34.73
N THR A 209 -8.28 -36.15 33.69
CA THR A 209 -8.19 -35.71 32.29
C THR A 209 -9.39 -34.85 31.89
N LEU A 210 -10.62 -35.21 32.27
CA LEU A 210 -11.81 -34.41 31.94
C LEU A 210 -11.76 -33.02 32.59
N ARG A 211 -11.30 -32.93 33.85
CA ARG A 211 -11.12 -31.64 34.52
C ARG A 211 -9.99 -30.81 33.91
N GLU A 212 -8.85 -31.42 33.65
CA GLU A 212 -7.65 -30.69 33.19
C GLU A 212 -7.68 -30.30 31.72
N SER A 213 -8.39 -31.07 30.88
CA SER A 213 -8.53 -30.76 29.45
C SER A 213 -9.47 -29.58 29.19
N LYS A 214 -10.36 -29.23 30.13
CA LYS A 214 -11.43 -28.24 29.96
C LYS A 214 -12.20 -28.44 28.63
N GLY A 215 -12.42 -29.70 28.24
CA GLY A 215 -13.10 -30.06 26.99
C GLY A 215 -12.27 -29.91 25.72
N ASN A 216 -10.98 -29.53 25.78
CA ASN A 216 -10.14 -29.44 24.59
C ASN A 216 -9.86 -30.84 23.99
N PRO A 217 -10.28 -31.14 22.73
CA PRO A 217 -10.13 -32.46 22.12
C PRO A 217 -8.70 -32.98 22.03
N LEU A 218 -7.72 -32.10 21.78
CA LEU A 218 -6.32 -32.51 21.72
C LEU A 218 -5.78 -32.82 23.12
N ALA A 219 -6.17 -32.02 24.14
CA ALA A 219 -5.82 -32.32 25.52
C ALA A 219 -6.44 -33.65 25.99
N LEU A 220 -7.69 -33.96 25.60
CA LEU A 220 -8.35 -35.24 25.91
C LEU A 220 -7.62 -36.45 25.32
N GLN A 221 -6.94 -36.29 24.19
CA GLN A 221 -6.18 -37.36 23.54
C GLN A 221 -4.76 -37.48 24.10
N VAL A 222 -4.15 -36.35 24.46
CA VAL A 222 -2.72 -36.29 24.80
C VAL A 222 -2.46 -36.42 26.30
N LEU A 223 -3.31 -35.85 27.16
CA LEU A 223 -3.12 -35.91 28.62
C LEU A 223 -3.18 -37.33 29.22
N PRO A 224 -4.00 -38.28 28.73
CA PRO A 224 -4.02 -39.65 29.26
C PRO A 224 -2.69 -40.39 29.14
N SER A 225 -1.92 -40.16 28.07
CA SER A 225 -0.60 -40.77 27.89
C SER A 225 0.41 -40.35 28.96
N LEU A 226 0.25 -39.17 29.56
CA LEU A 226 1.15 -38.68 30.62
C LEU A 226 1.01 -39.46 31.94
N GLN A 227 -0.11 -40.17 32.16
CA GLN A 227 -0.33 -40.99 33.36
C GLN A 227 -0.03 -42.48 33.15
N ARG A 228 0.32 -42.91 31.93
CA ARG A 228 0.69 -44.30 31.65
C ARG A 228 2.18 -44.58 31.90
N THR A 229 3.02 -43.55 31.88
CA THR A 229 4.43 -43.62 32.29
C THR A 229 4.51 -43.59 33.81
N ASP A 230 5.26 -44.53 34.40
CA ASP A 230 5.30 -44.92 35.82
C ASP A 230 5.86 -43.87 36.80
N GLN A 231 5.60 -42.58 36.55
CA GLN A 231 5.99 -41.46 37.39
C GLN A 231 4.74 -40.77 37.96
N MET A 232 4.23 -41.32 39.06
CA MET A 232 3.38 -40.60 40.01
C MET A 232 4.18 -39.45 40.65
N TYR A 233 4.27 -38.28 40.01
CA TYR A 233 4.74 -37.06 40.67
C TYR A 233 3.58 -36.08 40.91
N SER A 234 3.13 -36.12 42.18
CA SER A 234 2.85 -35.00 43.08
C SER A 234 1.85 -33.88 42.69
N SER A 235 0.72 -33.91 43.41
CA SER A 235 -0.14 -32.80 43.85
C SER A 235 -0.97 -32.02 42.80
N PRO A 236 -2.32 -32.04 42.90
CA PRO A 236 -3.24 -31.29 42.01
C PRO A 236 -3.15 -29.74 42.06
N PHE A 237 -2.22 -29.15 42.80
CA PHE A 237 -2.30 -27.73 43.21
C PHE A 237 -1.26 -26.79 42.60
N THR A 238 -0.37 -27.22 41.70
CA THR A 238 0.66 -26.33 41.09
C THR A 238 0.45 -25.99 39.60
N SER A 239 -0.51 -26.61 38.91
CA SER A 239 -0.73 -26.41 37.45
C SER A 239 -1.84 -25.41 37.09
N ALA A 240 -2.58 -24.87 38.07
CA ALA A 240 -3.79 -24.06 37.85
C ALA A 240 -3.59 -22.72 37.10
N LYS A 241 -2.35 -22.33 36.75
CA LYS A 241 -2.01 -21.06 36.10
C LYS A 241 -1.63 -21.16 34.60
N SER A 242 -1.52 -22.35 34.00
CA SER A 242 -1.14 -22.49 32.58
C SER A 242 -2.35 -22.75 31.66
N SER A 243 -2.34 -22.16 30.47
CA SER A 243 -3.37 -22.35 29.43
C SER A 243 -3.32 -23.76 28.81
N THR A 244 -4.43 -24.22 28.23
CA THR A 244 -4.55 -25.55 27.59
C THR A 244 -3.52 -25.79 26.48
N PRO A 245 -3.23 -24.82 25.57
CA PRO A 245 -2.18 -24.94 24.56
C PRO A 245 -0.79 -25.22 25.15
N HIS A 246 -0.43 -24.55 26.24
CA HIS A 246 0.86 -24.74 26.91
C HIS A 246 0.98 -26.14 27.54
N ARG A 247 -0.15 -26.72 27.98
CA ARG A 247 -0.19 -28.10 28.51
C ARG A 247 -0.06 -29.14 27.40
N ILE A 248 -0.67 -28.89 26.24
CA ILE A 248 -0.54 -29.75 25.04
C ILE A 248 0.89 -29.70 24.50
N GLN A 249 1.47 -28.49 24.36
CA GLN A 249 2.85 -28.32 23.93
C GLN A 249 3.81 -29.04 24.90
N ARG A 250 3.57 -28.94 26.22
CA ARG A 250 4.31 -29.70 27.22
C ARG A 250 4.15 -31.21 27.05
N ALA A 251 2.98 -31.70 26.67
CA ALA A 251 2.79 -33.12 26.48
C ALA A 251 3.44 -33.65 25.19
N PHE A 252 3.49 -32.86 24.11
CA PHE A 252 4.35 -33.16 22.96
C PHE A 252 5.82 -33.09 23.33
N ALA A 253 6.22 -32.12 24.15
CA ALA A 253 7.57 -32.03 24.69
C ALA A 253 7.96 -33.30 25.46
N ASP A 254 7.11 -33.76 26.37
CA ASP A 254 7.33 -34.98 27.15
C ASP A 254 7.42 -36.22 26.25
N ARG A 255 6.60 -36.27 25.19
CA ARG A 255 6.61 -37.36 24.21
C ARG A 255 7.88 -37.36 23.35
N ILE A 256 8.34 -36.18 22.93
CA ILE A 256 9.62 -36.05 22.20
C ILE A 256 10.78 -36.42 23.15
N ALA A 257 10.73 -35.96 24.41
CA ALA A 257 11.76 -36.26 25.42
C ALA A 257 11.87 -37.76 25.73
N ALA A 258 10.80 -38.54 25.52
CA ALA A 258 10.79 -40.00 25.69
C ALA A 258 11.41 -40.77 24.51
N LEU A 259 11.66 -40.13 23.36
CA LEU A 259 12.29 -40.76 22.20
C LEU A 259 13.82 -40.85 22.35
N PRO A 260 14.49 -41.75 21.60
CA PRO A 260 15.94 -41.77 21.54
C PRO A 260 16.52 -40.41 21.18
N ARG A 261 17.71 -40.10 21.70
CA ARG A 261 18.32 -38.78 21.51
C ARG A 261 18.53 -38.42 20.04
N SER A 262 18.97 -39.38 19.23
CA SER A 262 19.11 -39.24 17.78
C SER A 262 17.78 -38.85 17.09
N THR A 263 16.66 -39.38 17.56
CA THR A 263 15.32 -39.05 17.05
C THR A 263 14.87 -37.65 17.46
N GLN A 264 15.20 -37.20 18.67
CA GLN A 264 14.99 -35.82 19.10
C GLN A 264 15.80 -34.84 18.25
N ASP A 265 17.05 -35.16 17.99
CA ASP A 265 17.96 -34.32 17.20
C ASP A 265 17.52 -34.28 15.71
N PHE A 266 16.97 -35.38 15.16
CA PHE A 266 16.33 -35.40 13.84
C PHE A 266 15.12 -34.45 13.77
N LEU A 267 14.22 -34.53 14.76
CA LEU A 267 13.05 -33.66 14.86
C LEU A 267 13.45 -32.19 14.98
N LEU A 268 14.53 -31.89 15.70
CA LEU A 268 15.06 -30.54 15.84
C LEU A 268 15.62 -29.99 14.52
N VAL A 269 16.43 -30.77 13.80
CA VAL A 269 16.94 -30.37 12.47
C VAL A 269 15.78 -30.14 11.50
N THR A 270 14.79 -31.02 11.52
CA THR A 270 13.57 -30.87 10.70
C THR A 270 12.76 -29.63 11.11
N ALA A 271 12.72 -29.28 12.40
CA ALA A 271 12.02 -28.10 12.88
C ALA A 271 12.72 -26.80 12.49
N ALA A 272 14.05 -26.81 12.45
CA ALA A 272 14.90 -25.68 12.08
C ALA A 272 15.12 -25.53 10.57
N ASP A 273 14.76 -26.52 9.76
CA ASP A 273 14.85 -26.48 8.30
C ASP A 273 13.64 -25.77 7.68
N ASP A 274 13.90 -24.98 6.64
CA ASP A 274 12.91 -24.19 5.90
C ASP A 274 12.69 -24.71 4.48
N THR A 275 13.35 -25.80 4.08
CA THR A 275 13.24 -26.37 2.73
C THR A 275 12.21 -27.49 2.65
N ALA A 276 12.00 -28.20 3.76
CA ALA A 276 11.31 -29.47 3.85
C ALA A 276 11.85 -30.53 2.88
N ASP A 277 13.08 -30.34 2.35
CA ASP A 277 13.75 -31.26 1.44
C ASP A 277 14.37 -32.40 2.27
N PRO A 278 13.90 -33.65 2.08
CA PRO A 278 14.45 -34.79 2.80
C PRO A 278 15.96 -34.94 2.61
N THR A 279 16.51 -34.53 1.46
CA THR A 279 17.94 -34.61 1.16
C THR A 279 18.76 -33.73 2.08
N VAL A 280 18.33 -32.48 2.26
CA VAL A 280 19.01 -31.49 3.13
C VAL A 280 18.86 -31.90 4.59
N VAL A 281 17.64 -32.27 5.01
CA VAL A 281 17.35 -32.67 6.39
C VAL A 281 18.12 -33.94 6.78
N LEU A 282 18.13 -34.97 5.92
CA LEU A 282 18.86 -36.21 6.21
C LEU A 282 20.38 -35.99 6.25
N ALA A 283 20.94 -35.18 5.36
CA ALA A 283 22.37 -34.88 5.36
C ALA A 283 22.78 -34.08 6.61
N ALA A 284 21.97 -33.09 7.00
CA ALA A 284 22.19 -32.29 8.20
C ALA A 284 22.03 -33.14 9.49
N ALA A 285 20.99 -33.97 9.55
CA ALA A 285 20.76 -34.88 10.67
C ALA A 285 21.88 -35.93 10.82
N ALA A 286 22.40 -36.45 9.71
CA ALA A 286 23.51 -37.41 9.72
C ALA A 286 24.78 -36.83 10.37
N ALA A 287 25.03 -35.52 10.19
CA ALA A 287 26.18 -34.84 10.79
C ALA A 287 26.10 -34.76 12.32
N ILE A 288 24.91 -34.91 12.92
CA ILE A 288 24.69 -34.98 14.38
C ILE A 288 24.30 -36.39 14.86
N GLY A 289 24.50 -37.41 14.03
CA GLY A 289 24.31 -38.81 14.40
C GLY A 289 22.87 -39.31 14.35
N ALA A 290 21.99 -38.63 13.60
CA ALA A 290 20.62 -39.05 13.34
C ALA A 290 20.42 -39.42 11.86
N GLY A 291 19.52 -40.36 11.56
CA GLY A 291 19.39 -40.88 10.19
C GLY A 291 18.00 -41.38 9.83
N ARG A 292 17.92 -42.20 8.77
CA ARG A 292 16.65 -42.73 8.26
C ARG A 292 15.85 -43.49 9.32
N THR A 293 16.53 -44.26 10.17
CA THR A 293 15.89 -44.99 11.28
C THR A 293 15.21 -44.05 12.27
N ASP A 294 15.77 -42.86 12.51
CA ASP A 294 15.17 -41.85 13.39
C ASP A 294 13.96 -41.17 12.76
N GLN A 295 14.00 -40.94 11.44
CA GLN A 295 12.83 -40.50 10.68
C GLN A 295 11.70 -41.52 10.83
N ASP A 296 11.98 -42.80 10.61
CA ASP A 296 10.98 -43.87 10.70
C ASP A 296 10.38 -43.94 12.12
N LEU A 297 11.20 -43.83 13.17
CA LEU A 297 10.73 -43.78 14.57
C LEU A 297 9.87 -42.55 14.87
N ALA A 298 10.21 -41.38 14.31
CA ALA A 298 9.41 -40.17 14.45
C ALA A 298 8.07 -40.25 13.70
N GLU A 299 8.03 -40.94 12.56
CA GLU A 299 6.81 -41.23 11.78
C GLU A 299 5.93 -42.27 12.49
N GLU A 300 6.51 -43.35 13.05
CA GLU A 300 5.80 -44.34 13.88
C GLU A 300 5.23 -43.70 15.15
N ALA A 301 5.96 -42.76 15.75
CA ALA A 301 5.47 -41.92 16.84
C ALA A 301 4.43 -40.88 16.36
N GLY A 302 4.08 -40.81 15.08
CA GLY A 302 3.09 -39.89 14.52
C GLY A 302 3.45 -38.42 14.72
N LEU A 303 4.74 -38.11 14.88
CA LEU A 303 5.26 -36.75 15.03
C LEU A 303 5.60 -36.13 13.67
N LEU A 304 6.08 -36.95 12.74
CA LEU A 304 6.35 -36.58 11.34
C LEU A 304 5.49 -37.38 10.37
N ARG A 305 5.39 -36.88 9.14
CA ARG A 305 4.80 -37.55 7.97
C ARG A 305 5.57 -37.16 6.72
N LEU A 306 5.82 -38.13 5.85
CA LEU A 306 6.26 -37.87 4.48
C LEU A 306 5.05 -37.62 3.59
N GLN A 307 4.88 -36.39 3.09
CA GLN A 307 3.76 -36.01 2.22
C GLN A 307 4.32 -35.34 0.97
N ASP A 308 3.90 -35.83 -0.21
CA ASP A 308 4.34 -35.31 -1.52
C ASP A 308 5.87 -35.19 -1.68
N GLY A 309 6.63 -36.12 -1.08
CA GLY A 309 8.09 -36.13 -1.12
C GLY A 309 8.77 -35.12 -0.17
N ARG A 310 8.03 -34.52 0.77
CA ARG A 310 8.53 -33.57 1.78
C ARG A 310 8.29 -34.08 3.19
N ILE A 311 9.18 -33.74 4.12
CA ILE A 311 9.02 -34.05 5.54
C ILE A 311 8.14 -32.98 6.18
N THR A 312 7.05 -33.39 6.82
CA THR A 312 6.09 -32.48 7.48
C THR A 312 5.80 -32.95 8.91
N PHE A 313 5.48 -32.01 9.81
CA PHE A 313 5.03 -32.35 11.16
C PHE A 313 3.56 -32.74 11.16
N GLY A 314 3.21 -33.79 11.92
CA GLY A 314 1.82 -34.24 12.06
C GLY A 314 0.89 -33.18 12.66
N HIS A 315 1.45 -32.18 13.34
CA HIS A 315 0.76 -30.98 13.81
C HIS A 315 1.77 -29.83 14.03
N PRO A 316 1.46 -28.56 13.72
CA PRO A 316 2.39 -27.43 13.86
C PRO A 316 2.96 -27.23 15.27
N LEU A 317 2.16 -27.49 16.32
CA LEU A 317 2.63 -27.49 17.72
C LEU A 317 3.77 -28.50 17.99
N ILE A 318 3.93 -29.54 17.18
CA ILE A 318 5.03 -30.50 17.31
C ILE A 318 6.33 -29.86 16.80
N ARG A 319 6.28 -29.09 15.71
CA ARG A 319 7.43 -28.31 15.23
C ARG A 319 7.90 -27.34 16.30
N ALA A 320 6.96 -26.56 16.85
CA ALA A 320 7.24 -25.64 17.95
C ALA A 320 7.76 -26.38 19.20
N ALA A 321 7.16 -27.50 19.60
CA ALA A 321 7.65 -28.30 20.72
C ALA A 321 9.05 -28.88 20.47
N ALA A 322 9.33 -29.43 19.30
CA ALA A 322 10.63 -30.00 18.94
C ALA A 322 11.74 -28.93 18.99
N TYR A 323 11.43 -27.71 18.54
CA TYR A 323 12.35 -26.59 18.62
C TYR A 323 12.48 -26.03 20.04
N ASP A 324 11.37 -25.82 20.76
CA ASP A 324 11.35 -25.15 22.06
C ASP A 324 11.92 -25.98 23.21
N ILE A 325 11.81 -27.31 23.15
CA ILE A 325 12.36 -28.17 24.20
C ILE A 325 13.88 -28.31 24.07
N ALA A 326 14.40 -28.13 22.87
CA ALA A 326 15.82 -28.26 22.60
C ALA A 326 16.58 -27.18 23.36
N ALA A 327 17.64 -27.58 24.05
CA ALA A 327 18.52 -26.62 24.69
C ALA A 327 19.13 -25.68 23.63
N PRO A 328 19.43 -24.41 23.97
CA PRO A 328 19.99 -23.45 23.01
C PRO A 328 21.23 -23.98 22.26
N ALA A 329 22.07 -24.80 22.93
CA ALA A 329 23.23 -25.43 22.30
C ALA A 329 22.85 -26.43 21.18
N GLN A 330 21.77 -27.18 21.35
CA GLN A 330 21.28 -28.10 20.33
C GLN A 330 20.68 -27.35 19.14
N ARG A 331 19.91 -26.28 19.39
CA ARG A 331 19.36 -25.44 18.31
C ARG A 331 20.47 -24.87 17.45
N ARG A 332 21.52 -24.35 18.08
CA ARG A 332 22.72 -23.86 17.37
C ARG A 332 23.42 -24.95 16.59
N ALA A 333 23.57 -26.16 17.16
CA ALA A 333 24.15 -27.30 16.44
C ALA A 333 23.31 -27.65 15.20
N ALA A 334 21.98 -27.69 15.32
CA ALA A 334 21.06 -27.94 14.20
C ALA A 334 21.20 -26.89 13.09
N HIS A 335 21.19 -25.60 13.43
CA HIS A 335 21.43 -24.54 12.45
C HIS A 335 22.84 -24.62 11.84
N GLY A 336 23.87 -24.98 12.63
CA GLY A 336 25.24 -25.14 12.14
C GLY A 336 25.38 -26.24 11.09
N VAL A 337 24.75 -27.40 11.33
CA VAL A 337 24.77 -28.50 10.34
C VAL A 337 23.93 -28.21 9.11
N LEU A 338 22.80 -27.51 9.25
CA LEU A 338 22.00 -27.03 8.12
C LEU A 338 22.80 -26.05 7.26
N ALA A 339 23.47 -25.07 7.88
CA ALA A 339 24.34 -24.12 7.17
C ALA A 339 25.47 -24.80 6.38
N ALA A 340 25.98 -25.93 6.87
CA ALA A 340 27.04 -26.69 6.21
C ALA A 340 26.55 -27.47 4.97
N GLN A 341 25.25 -27.79 4.88
CA GLN A 341 24.67 -28.48 3.73
C GLN A 341 24.19 -27.53 2.62
N LEU A 342 24.08 -26.23 2.92
CA LEU A 342 23.63 -25.22 1.97
C LEU A 342 24.81 -24.68 1.13
N ASP A 343 24.62 -24.60 -0.18
CA ASP A 343 25.64 -24.20 -1.16
C ASP A 343 25.42 -22.77 -1.70
N GLY A 344 26.16 -22.39 -2.76
CA GLY A 344 26.11 -21.06 -3.36
C GLY A 344 24.74 -20.64 -3.89
N GLY A 345 23.87 -21.59 -4.25
CA GLY A 345 22.48 -21.32 -4.63
C GLY A 345 21.59 -20.92 -3.46
N ASN A 346 22.02 -21.19 -2.22
CA ASN A 346 21.30 -20.94 -0.98
C ASN A 346 22.07 -20.00 -0.03
N ALA A 347 22.92 -19.12 -0.57
CA ALA A 347 23.81 -18.26 0.22
C ALA A 347 23.07 -17.41 1.28
N ASP A 348 21.89 -16.89 0.94
CA ASP A 348 21.07 -16.08 1.87
C ASP A 348 20.56 -16.92 3.05
N ARG A 349 20.03 -18.12 2.78
CA ARG A 349 19.57 -19.06 3.81
C ARG A 349 20.72 -19.53 4.69
N ARG A 350 21.86 -19.85 4.08
CA ARG A 350 23.07 -20.23 4.79
C ARG A 350 23.50 -19.13 5.76
N ALA A 351 23.44 -17.86 5.38
CA ALA A 351 23.76 -16.73 6.26
C ALA A 351 22.82 -16.68 7.48
N TRP A 352 21.51 -16.91 7.30
CA TRP A 352 20.55 -16.97 8.39
C TRP A 352 20.77 -18.16 9.34
N HIS A 353 21.07 -19.35 8.83
CA HIS A 353 21.44 -20.49 9.68
C HIS A 353 22.75 -20.23 10.45
N LEU A 354 23.77 -19.67 9.81
CA LEU A 354 25.01 -19.27 10.49
C LEU A 354 24.71 -18.25 11.60
N ALA A 355 23.82 -17.28 11.34
CA ALA A 355 23.40 -16.28 12.30
C ALA A 355 22.62 -16.85 13.49
N ALA A 356 21.82 -17.90 13.28
CA ALA A 356 21.11 -18.62 14.33
C ALA A 356 22.04 -19.56 15.11
N ALA A 357 23.12 -20.05 14.49
CA ALA A 357 24.14 -20.87 15.13
C ALA A 357 25.18 -20.08 15.93
N ALA A 358 25.35 -18.79 15.66
CA ALA A 358 26.34 -17.93 16.32
C ALA A 358 26.08 -17.78 17.83
N THR A 359 27.15 -17.93 18.64
CA THR A 359 27.11 -17.71 20.10
C THR A 359 27.63 -16.35 20.53
N GLU A 360 28.49 -15.76 19.70
CA GLU A 360 29.15 -14.49 19.91
C GLU A 360 29.08 -13.68 18.61
N PRO A 361 29.31 -12.35 18.66
CA PRO A 361 29.49 -11.57 17.45
C PRO A 361 30.56 -12.18 16.54
N ASP A 362 30.25 -12.31 15.26
CA ASP A 362 31.10 -12.91 14.22
C ASP A 362 31.01 -12.07 12.95
N GLU A 363 32.14 -11.47 12.56
CA GLU A 363 32.19 -10.58 11.40
C GLU A 363 31.98 -11.32 10.07
N GLN A 364 32.35 -12.60 9.96
CA GLN A 364 32.10 -13.36 8.73
C GLN A 364 30.61 -13.60 8.52
N VAL A 365 29.89 -13.91 9.59
CA VAL A 365 28.43 -14.10 9.56
C VAL A 365 27.72 -12.77 9.33
N ALA A 366 28.17 -11.70 10.01
CA ALA A 366 27.63 -10.36 9.83
C ALA A 366 27.86 -9.85 8.39
N ALA A 367 29.02 -10.10 7.79
CA ALA A 367 29.30 -9.77 6.39
C ALA A 367 28.41 -10.57 5.42
N ALA A 368 28.20 -11.87 5.67
CA ALA A 368 27.29 -12.68 4.84
C ALA A 368 25.83 -12.18 4.88
N LEU A 369 25.38 -11.70 6.04
CA LEU A 369 24.06 -11.05 6.19
C LEU A 369 24.03 -9.64 5.55
N ASP A 370 25.10 -8.86 5.64
CA ASP A 370 25.24 -7.55 4.95
C ASP A 370 25.12 -7.75 3.42
N ASP A 371 25.74 -8.80 2.89
CA ASP A 371 25.61 -9.16 1.47
C ASP A 371 24.22 -9.70 1.11
N THR A 372 23.59 -10.46 2.02
CA THR A 372 22.19 -10.88 1.88
C THR A 372 21.28 -9.67 1.80
N ALA A 373 21.49 -8.67 2.67
CA ALA A 373 20.75 -7.43 2.67
C ALA A 373 20.93 -6.65 1.37
N ARG A 374 22.17 -6.52 0.86
CA ARG A 374 22.44 -5.90 -0.44
C ARG A 374 21.73 -6.61 -1.60
N ARG A 375 21.80 -7.95 -1.66
CA ARG A 375 21.10 -8.74 -2.70
C ARG A 375 19.59 -8.58 -2.62
N SER A 376 19.01 -8.61 -1.43
CA SER A 376 17.58 -8.37 -1.22
C SER A 376 17.20 -6.96 -1.63
N HIS A 377 17.98 -5.95 -1.25
CA HIS A 377 17.77 -4.56 -1.65
C HIS A 377 17.80 -4.37 -3.18
N THR A 378 18.76 -4.98 -3.89
CA THR A 378 18.82 -4.96 -5.36
C THR A 378 17.64 -5.68 -6.02
N ARG A 379 17.13 -6.75 -5.41
CA ARG A 379 15.96 -7.51 -5.89
C ARG A 379 14.61 -6.91 -5.45
N GLY A 380 14.61 -5.82 -4.67
CA GLY A 380 13.38 -5.18 -4.21
C GLY A 380 12.75 -5.75 -2.95
N GLY A 381 13.48 -6.57 -2.17
CA GLY A 381 13.08 -7.05 -0.85
C GLY A 381 13.60 -6.12 0.25
N LEU A 382 12.93 -4.99 0.46
CA LEU A 382 13.37 -3.98 1.44
C LEU A 382 13.14 -4.43 2.90
N ALA A 383 12.09 -5.20 3.16
CA ALA A 383 11.82 -5.76 4.49
C ALA A 383 12.90 -6.79 4.88
N GLU A 384 13.22 -7.69 3.96
CA GLU A 384 14.27 -8.70 4.11
C GLU A 384 15.65 -8.03 4.23
N ALA A 385 15.91 -6.97 3.46
CA ALA A 385 17.13 -6.18 3.59
C ALA A 385 17.25 -5.53 4.98
N THR A 386 16.16 -4.96 5.48
CA THR A 386 16.12 -4.31 6.80
C THR A 386 16.38 -5.33 7.91
N ALA A 387 15.72 -6.50 7.85
CA ALA A 387 15.92 -7.60 8.80
C ALA A 387 17.36 -8.13 8.77
N ALA A 388 17.92 -8.33 7.57
CA ALA A 388 19.29 -8.81 7.39
C ALA A 388 20.33 -7.78 7.88
N TYR A 389 20.18 -6.48 7.57
CA TYR A 389 21.08 -5.45 8.11
C TYR A 389 21.01 -5.35 9.63
N ARG A 390 19.81 -5.41 10.23
CA ARG A 390 19.64 -5.41 11.68
C ARG A 390 20.32 -6.62 12.32
N ARG A 391 20.12 -7.82 11.77
CA ARG A 391 20.76 -9.03 12.28
C ARG A 391 22.28 -9.00 12.08
N ALA A 392 22.75 -8.48 10.96
CA ALA A 392 24.17 -8.25 10.71
C ALA A 392 24.77 -7.32 11.76
N ALA A 393 24.07 -6.24 12.11
CA ALA A 393 24.51 -5.31 13.14
C ALA A 393 24.61 -5.98 14.51
N GLU A 394 23.61 -6.77 14.91
CA GLU A 394 23.64 -7.55 16.17
C GLU A 394 24.87 -8.46 16.25
N LEU A 395 25.27 -9.07 15.13
CA LEU A 395 26.42 -9.97 15.04
C LEU A 395 27.75 -9.28 14.75
N SER A 396 27.78 -7.97 14.49
CA SER A 396 29.03 -7.22 14.33
C SER A 396 29.83 -7.14 15.65
N PRO A 397 31.10 -7.57 15.67
CA PRO A 397 31.96 -7.39 16.84
C PRO A 397 32.37 -5.92 17.04
N ALA A 398 32.66 -5.21 15.94
CA ALA A 398 33.10 -3.83 15.98
C ALA A 398 31.91 -2.85 16.07
N PRO A 399 31.93 -1.88 17.00
CA PRO A 399 30.88 -0.86 17.11
C PRO A 399 30.70 -0.04 15.83
N THR A 400 31.79 0.20 15.08
CA THR A 400 31.79 0.92 13.81
C THR A 400 30.97 0.20 12.73
N ASP A 401 31.16 -1.12 12.59
CA ASP A 401 30.41 -1.91 11.61
C ASP A 401 28.96 -2.13 12.04
N ARG A 402 28.72 -2.27 13.35
CA ARG A 402 27.37 -2.28 13.93
C ARG A 402 26.62 -0.98 13.59
N CYS A 403 27.26 0.16 13.80
CA CYS A 403 26.70 1.48 13.49
C CYS A 403 26.37 1.62 11.99
N ARG A 404 27.33 1.28 11.11
CA ARG A 404 27.13 1.32 9.64
C ARG A 404 25.94 0.46 9.19
N ARG A 405 25.83 -0.77 9.71
CA ARG A 405 24.75 -1.70 9.36
C ARG A 405 23.39 -1.24 9.90
N LEU A 406 23.33 -0.65 11.09
CA LEU A 406 22.11 -0.02 11.61
C LEU A 406 21.69 1.20 10.79
N ALA A 407 22.65 2.04 10.36
CA ALA A 407 22.37 3.17 9.46
C ALA A 407 21.77 2.69 8.14
N ALA A 408 22.33 1.63 7.54
CA ALA A 408 21.79 1.01 6.34
C ALA A 408 20.39 0.39 6.56
N ALA A 409 20.17 -0.25 7.71
CA ALA A 409 18.84 -0.76 8.10
C ALA A 409 17.82 0.38 8.22
N ALA A 410 18.21 1.49 8.85
CA ALA A 410 17.35 2.66 9.00
C ALA A 410 16.98 3.26 7.64
N ALA A 411 17.95 3.43 6.73
CA ALA A 411 17.68 3.92 5.37
C ALA A 411 16.70 3.01 4.60
N ALA A 412 16.90 1.68 4.65
CA ALA A 412 16.00 0.72 4.03
C ALA A 412 14.58 0.77 4.64
N ALA A 413 14.47 0.96 5.96
CA ALA A 413 13.19 1.11 6.65
C ALA A 413 12.42 2.38 6.22
N ILE A 414 13.10 3.51 5.99
CA ILE A 414 12.42 4.71 5.45
C ILE A 414 11.89 4.43 4.04
N ASP A 415 12.65 3.75 3.18
CA ASP A 415 12.21 3.41 1.82
C ASP A 415 11.04 2.42 1.81
N LEU A 416 11.00 1.50 2.78
CA LEU A 416 9.86 0.62 3.05
C LEU A 416 8.63 1.38 3.57
N GLY A 417 8.83 2.56 4.19
CA GLY A 417 7.78 3.34 4.85
C GLY A 417 7.56 2.99 6.32
N ASP A 418 8.49 2.26 6.95
CA ASP A 418 8.48 1.93 8.38
C ASP A 418 9.24 3.00 9.18
N LEU A 419 8.60 4.15 9.33
CA LEU A 419 9.23 5.35 9.91
C LEU A 419 9.60 5.18 11.39
N ASP A 420 8.82 4.39 12.14
CA ASP A 420 9.05 4.17 13.57
C ASP A 420 10.28 3.28 13.81
N HIS A 421 10.43 2.20 13.04
CA HIS A 421 11.66 1.39 13.09
C HIS A 421 12.85 2.15 12.54
N ALA A 422 12.69 2.93 11.47
CA ALA A 422 13.77 3.76 10.94
C ALA A 422 14.34 4.71 12.00
N GLY A 423 13.47 5.42 12.73
CA GLY A 423 13.88 6.29 13.84
C GLY A 423 14.61 5.53 14.94
N THR A 424 14.04 4.39 15.38
CA THR A 424 14.64 3.55 16.43
C THR A 424 16.03 3.03 16.04
N LEU A 425 16.19 2.56 14.80
CA LEU A 425 17.46 2.06 14.28
C LEU A 425 18.51 3.17 14.18
N ALA A 426 18.10 4.38 13.77
CA ALA A 426 18.99 5.54 13.73
C ALA A 426 19.45 5.98 15.13
N ASP A 427 18.56 5.95 16.13
CA ASP A 427 18.89 6.26 17.52
C ASP A 427 19.88 5.24 18.09
N GLN A 428 19.66 3.95 17.82
CA GLN A 428 20.59 2.88 18.22
C GLN A 428 21.97 3.04 17.57
N ALA A 429 22.02 3.37 16.27
CA ALA A 429 23.28 3.63 15.58
C ALA A 429 24.01 4.85 16.15
N THR A 430 23.26 5.92 16.48
CA THR A 430 23.81 7.17 17.03
C THR A 430 24.50 6.93 18.37
N ALA A 431 23.93 6.06 19.21
CA ALA A 431 24.52 5.69 20.50
C ALA A 431 25.85 4.93 20.40
N LEU A 432 26.22 4.42 19.23
CA LEU A 432 27.42 3.59 19.00
C LEU A 432 28.60 4.34 18.40
N THR A 433 28.43 5.61 18.01
CA THR A 433 29.45 6.36 17.29
C THR A 433 29.64 7.77 17.85
N THR A 434 30.89 8.23 17.81
CA THR A 434 31.25 9.64 18.00
C THR A 434 31.85 10.23 16.73
N ASP A 435 31.87 9.47 15.63
CA ASP A 435 32.38 9.94 14.34
C ASP A 435 31.45 11.03 13.79
N PRO A 436 31.95 12.27 13.59
CA PRO A 436 31.15 13.36 13.05
C PRO A 436 30.47 13.02 11.72
N ALA A 437 31.13 12.26 10.83
CA ALA A 437 30.57 11.93 9.52
C ALA A 437 29.36 11.00 9.62
N MET A 438 29.46 9.96 10.46
CA MET A 438 28.35 9.03 10.71
C MET A 438 27.20 9.69 11.48
N LEU A 439 27.50 10.55 12.46
CA LEU A 439 26.46 11.32 13.16
C LEU A 439 25.69 12.25 12.22
N ALA A 440 26.38 12.85 11.24
CA ALA A 440 25.73 13.63 10.19
C ALA A 440 24.78 12.78 9.35
N GLU A 441 25.20 11.61 8.88
CA GLU A 441 24.36 10.67 8.11
C GLU A 441 23.10 10.28 8.89
N LEU A 442 23.26 9.87 10.15
CA LEU A 442 22.16 9.47 11.04
C LEU A 442 21.20 10.62 11.36
N THR A 443 21.72 11.84 11.52
CA THR A 443 20.87 13.04 11.66
C THR A 443 20.04 13.26 10.40
N GLY A 444 20.59 13.01 9.22
CA GLY A 444 19.86 13.04 7.96
C GLY A 444 18.68 12.06 7.93
N VAL A 445 18.90 10.83 8.38
CA VAL A 445 17.85 9.78 8.51
C VAL A 445 16.75 10.22 9.48
N GLN A 446 17.11 10.67 10.69
CA GLN A 446 16.15 11.16 11.69
C GLN A 446 15.36 12.38 11.21
N ALA A 447 16.02 13.29 10.47
CA ALA A 447 15.38 14.47 9.92
C ALA A 447 14.36 14.11 8.82
N GLU A 448 14.64 13.10 8.00
CA GLU A 448 13.69 12.60 7.01
C GLU A 448 12.46 11.97 7.69
N VAL A 449 12.67 11.13 8.71
CA VAL A 449 11.57 10.59 9.53
C VAL A 449 10.72 11.72 10.13
N ALA A 450 11.38 12.74 10.71
CA ALA A 450 10.69 13.89 11.27
C ALA A 450 9.87 14.65 10.22
N ARG A 451 10.37 14.84 9.00
CA ARG A 451 9.63 15.49 7.92
C ARG A 451 8.40 14.71 7.50
N GLU A 452 8.54 13.41 7.27
CA GLU A 452 7.42 12.55 6.84
C GLU A 452 6.32 12.44 7.92
N GLN A 453 6.73 12.44 9.20
CA GLN A 453 5.85 12.51 10.37
C GLN A 453 5.45 13.94 10.76
N ASP A 454 5.57 14.90 9.83
CA ASP A 454 5.01 16.22 10.00
C ASP A 454 5.67 17.08 11.11
N ARG A 455 6.99 17.01 11.20
CA ARG A 455 7.83 17.79 12.13
C ARG A 455 9.00 18.48 11.41
N PRO A 456 8.76 19.24 10.32
CA PRO A 456 9.83 19.84 9.51
C PRO A 456 10.68 20.88 10.28
N GLN A 457 10.10 21.60 11.25
CA GLN A 457 10.88 22.53 12.07
C GLN A 457 11.87 21.81 12.99
N ALA A 458 11.52 20.61 13.47
CA ALA A 458 12.44 19.80 14.27
C ALA A 458 13.60 19.29 13.41
N ALA A 459 13.29 18.85 12.18
CA ALA A 459 14.29 18.45 11.19
C ALA A 459 15.25 19.60 10.83
N TYR A 460 14.74 20.81 10.58
CA TYR A 460 15.57 21.99 10.33
C TYR A 460 16.56 22.25 11.47
N ARG A 461 16.09 22.23 12.72
CA ARG A 461 16.93 22.48 13.90
C ARG A 461 18.02 21.42 14.08
N SER A 462 17.67 20.13 13.96
CA SER A 462 18.64 19.03 14.13
C SER A 462 19.70 19.06 13.03
N LEU A 463 19.30 19.21 11.77
CA LEU A 463 20.22 19.32 10.62
C LEU A 463 21.13 20.54 10.74
N GLY A 464 20.59 21.69 11.12
CA GLY A 464 21.37 22.91 11.29
C GLY A 464 22.38 22.84 12.45
N ALA A 465 22.06 22.10 13.52
CA ALA A 465 22.98 21.84 14.63
C ALA A 465 24.09 20.86 14.20
N ALA A 466 23.72 19.75 13.55
CA ALA A 466 24.68 18.77 13.04
C ALA A 466 25.63 19.38 12.01
N ALA A 467 25.13 20.21 11.09
CA ALA A 467 25.95 20.93 10.12
C ALA A 467 27.00 21.82 10.81
N SER A 468 26.60 22.55 11.86
CA SER A 468 27.53 23.37 12.66
C SER A 468 28.60 22.52 13.32
N PHE A 469 28.21 21.37 13.85
CA PHE A 469 29.12 20.46 14.56
C PHE A 469 30.20 19.88 13.64
N VAL A 470 29.84 19.55 12.39
CA VAL A 470 30.75 18.89 11.43
C VAL A 470 31.42 19.84 10.44
N ALA A 471 31.08 21.15 10.46
CA ALA A 471 31.53 22.14 9.48
C ALA A 471 33.05 22.18 9.27
N THR A 472 33.84 21.97 10.34
CA THR A 472 35.31 22.05 10.26
C THR A 472 35.96 20.71 9.91
N GLN A 473 35.41 19.59 10.41
CA GLN A 473 36.00 18.26 10.23
C GLN A 473 35.54 17.62 8.91
N ASN A 474 34.32 17.91 8.47
CA ASN A 474 33.75 17.40 7.22
C ASN A 474 32.87 18.47 6.53
N PRO A 475 33.50 19.45 5.83
CA PRO A 475 32.79 20.53 5.16
C PRO A 475 31.76 20.06 4.12
N ALA A 476 32.03 18.93 3.44
CA ALA A 476 31.13 18.38 2.44
C ALA A 476 29.82 17.85 3.08
N ALA A 477 29.93 17.10 4.18
CA ALA A 477 28.75 16.66 4.93
C ALA A 477 27.98 17.84 5.53
N ALA A 478 28.68 18.86 6.04
CA ALA A 478 28.03 20.07 6.52
C ALA A 478 27.22 20.78 5.43
N GLY A 479 27.78 20.91 4.22
CA GLY A 479 27.07 21.49 3.08
C GLY A 479 25.80 20.71 2.71
N GLN A 480 25.88 19.38 2.69
CA GLN A 480 24.72 18.52 2.45
C GLN A 480 23.64 18.67 3.54
N LEU A 481 24.04 18.71 4.81
CA LEU A 481 23.13 18.93 5.93
C LEU A 481 22.47 20.32 5.88
N LEU A 482 23.20 21.37 5.50
CA LEU A 482 22.61 22.70 5.31
C LEU A 482 21.63 22.73 4.15
N PHE A 483 21.89 22.01 3.06
CA PHE A 483 20.93 21.87 1.98
C PHE A 483 19.63 21.18 2.44
N GLN A 484 19.75 20.07 3.19
CA GLN A 484 18.60 19.39 3.80
C GLN A 484 17.88 20.29 4.82
N ALA A 485 18.63 21.08 5.61
CA ALA A 485 18.07 22.01 6.57
C ALA A 485 17.25 23.11 5.88
N ALA A 486 17.78 23.69 4.80
CA ALA A 486 17.08 24.67 3.99
C ALA A 486 15.79 24.08 3.36
N ASP A 487 15.81 22.83 2.88
CA ASP A 487 14.60 22.16 2.38
C ASP A 487 13.58 21.88 3.51
N ALA A 488 14.04 21.54 4.71
CA ALA A 488 13.18 21.38 5.89
C ALA A 488 12.57 22.71 6.36
N ALA A 489 13.34 23.80 6.37
CA ALA A 489 12.84 25.14 6.66
C ALA A 489 11.80 25.57 5.63
N PHE A 490 12.04 25.30 4.34
CA PHE A 490 11.07 25.57 3.29
C PHE A 490 9.77 24.77 3.48
N ALA A 491 9.86 23.48 3.79
CA ALA A 491 8.70 22.64 4.10
C ALA A 491 7.94 23.08 5.37
N ALA A 492 8.63 23.73 6.32
CA ALA A 492 8.01 24.35 7.49
C ALA A 492 7.41 25.74 7.20
N GLY A 493 7.66 26.33 6.03
CA GLY A 493 7.25 27.69 5.68
C GLY A 493 8.11 28.80 6.29
N ASP A 494 9.27 28.47 6.86
CA ASP A 494 10.20 29.42 7.49
C ASP A 494 11.19 29.96 6.44
N LEU A 495 10.70 30.86 5.58
CA LEU A 495 11.48 31.43 4.47
C LEU A 495 12.74 32.19 4.94
N PRO A 496 12.70 32.99 6.04
CA PRO A 496 13.90 33.61 6.58
C PRO A 496 14.97 32.59 7.00
N ALA A 497 14.58 31.43 7.53
CA ALA A 497 15.53 30.36 7.86
C ALA A 497 16.19 29.75 6.61
N VAL A 498 15.48 29.68 5.47
CA VAL A 498 16.08 29.25 4.19
C VAL A 498 17.21 30.19 3.78
N GLU A 499 16.95 31.50 3.78
CA GLU A 499 17.93 32.53 3.42
C GLU A 499 19.12 32.52 4.38
N HIS A 500 18.86 32.50 5.69
CA HIS A 500 19.90 32.42 6.72
C HIS A 500 20.79 31.18 6.57
N THR A 501 20.20 30.06 6.13
CA THR A 501 20.96 28.82 5.89
C THR A 501 21.88 28.94 4.68
N ALA A 502 21.45 29.63 3.62
CA ALA A 502 22.29 29.93 2.45
C ALA A 502 23.45 30.87 2.82
N GLU A 503 23.17 31.98 3.50
CA GLU A 503 24.20 32.91 3.99
C GLU A 503 25.25 32.20 4.84
N ARG A 504 24.80 31.31 5.74
CA ARG A 504 25.70 30.53 6.60
C ARG A 504 26.58 29.57 5.81
N ALA A 505 26.03 28.88 4.80
CA ALA A 505 26.80 27.99 3.94
C ALA A 505 27.91 28.73 3.18
N GLU A 506 27.61 29.94 2.70
CA GLU A 506 28.55 30.81 2.00
C GLU A 506 29.62 31.40 2.93
N GLN A 507 29.21 31.91 4.10
CA GLN A 507 30.14 32.45 5.11
C GLN A 507 31.16 31.42 5.59
N TRP A 508 30.75 30.15 5.67
CA TRP A 508 31.63 29.04 6.04
C TRP A 508 32.43 28.49 4.85
N GLY A 509 32.17 28.95 3.62
CA GLY A 509 32.85 28.47 2.41
C GLY A 509 32.64 26.98 2.14
N LEU A 510 31.45 26.45 2.45
CA LEU A 510 31.18 25.02 2.35
C LEU A 510 30.99 24.55 0.90
N PRO A 511 31.47 23.35 0.55
CA PRO A 511 31.08 22.68 -0.69
C PRO A 511 29.55 22.55 -0.79
N GLY A 512 28.97 22.91 -1.93
CA GLY A 512 27.52 22.87 -2.14
C GLY A 512 26.77 24.11 -1.62
N ALA A 513 27.45 25.15 -1.12
CA ALA A 513 26.82 26.42 -0.73
C ALA A 513 26.02 27.06 -1.87
N ASP A 514 26.49 26.91 -3.11
CA ASP A 514 25.80 27.29 -4.35
C ASP A 514 24.45 26.59 -4.52
N ARG A 515 24.32 25.32 -4.12
CA ARG A 515 23.04 24.59 -4.14
C ARG A 515 22.09 25.10 -3.06
N VAL A 516 22.59 25.43 -1.88
CA VAL A 516 21.80 26.03 -0.79
C VAL A 516 21.30 27.41 -1.22
N ARG A 517 22.18 28.22 -1.83
CA ARG A 517 21.84 29.52 -2.41
C ARG A 517 20.79 29.40 -3.51
N ALA A 518 20.94 28.46 -4.43
CA ALA A 518 19.95 28.21 -5.47
C ALA A 518 18.58 27.82 -4.89
N LEU A 519 18.54 27.06 -3.78
CA LEU A 519 17.28 26.78 -3.09
C LEU A 519 16.66 28.05 -2.51
N ALA A 520 17.45 28.91 -1.86
CA ALA A 520 16.96 30.19 -1.35
C ALA A 520 16.45 31.12 -2.47
N GLU A 521 17.15 31.21 -3.59
CA GLU A 521 16.72 31.99 -4.77
C GLU A 521 15.43 31.44 -5.40
N PHE A 522 15.30 30.12 -5.49
CA PHE A 522 14.05 29.47 -5.92
C PHE A 522 12.88 29.83 -4.99
N VAL A 523 13.10 29.75 -3.66
CA VAL A 523 12.09 30.10 -2.66
C VAL A 523 11.71 31.58 -2.75
N ALA A 524 12.68 32.48 -2.90
CA ALA A 524 12.42 33.90 -3.08
C ALA A 524 11.64 34.19 -4.39
N GLY A 525 11.99 33.52 -5.48
CA GLY A 525 11.33 33.71 -6.78
C GLY A 525 9.91 33.16 -6.88
N THR A 526 9.55 32.21 -6.01
CA THR A 526 8.17 31.70 -5.82
C THR A 526 7.38 32.48 -4.78
N ASN A 527 8.03 33.39 -4.06
CA ASN A 527 7.43 34.29 -3.08
C ASN A 527 7.81 35.75 -3.38
N PRO A 528 7.65 36.24 -4.63
CA PRO A 528 8.24 37.52 -5.00
C PRO A 528 7.54 38.66 -4.26
N GLY A 529 8.35 39.61 -3.78
CA GLY A 529 7.88 40.98 -3.56
C GLY A 529 7.66 41.70 -4.89
N LEU A 530 7.70 43.03 -4.89
CA LEU A 530 7.73 43.81 -6.12
C LEU A 530 9.16 43.71 -6.74
N GLY A 531 9.40 42.92 -7.80
CA GLY A 531 10.73 42.81 -8.46
C GLY A 531 10.94 41.64 -9.45
N ASP A 532 12.18 41.44 -9.94
CA ASP A 532 12.60 40.42 -10.96
C ASP A 532 12.63 38.96 -10.47
N GLY A 533 12.30 38.71 -9.19
CA GLY A 533 12.68 37.50 -8.47
C GLY A 533 12.25 36.17 -9.11
N SER A 534 11.16 36.16 -9.87
CA SER A 534 10.71 34.95 -10.57
C SER A 534 11.68 34.45 -11.64
N ALA A 535 12.38 35.34 -12.34
CA ALA A 535 13.38 34.98 -13.34
C ALA A 535 14.56 34.22 -12.71
N ARG A 536 15.08 34.78 -11.62
CA ARG A 536 16.16 34.18 -10.82
C ARG A 536 15.73 32.86 -10.22
N GLY A 537 14.54 32.81 -9.63
CA GLY A 537 14.02 31.59 -9.01
C GLY A 537 13.84 30.43 -9.98
N ILE A 538 13.41 30.68 -11.23
CA ILE A 538 13.32 29.63 -12.26
C ILE A 538 14.72 29.17 -12.71
N THR A 539 15.66 30.10 -12.85
CA THR A 539 17.05 29.77 -13.19
C THR A 539 17.68 28.89 -12.11
N ALA A 540 17.50 29.27 -10.84
CA ALA A 540 17.95 28.51 -9.69
C ALA A 540 17.28 27.13 -9.60
N LEU A 541 15.98 27.04 -9.90
CA LEU A 541 15.28 25.76 -9.96
C LEU A 541 15.83 24.84 -11.06
N ARG A 542 16.17 25.38 -12.25
CA ARG A 542 16.82 24.60 -13.32
C ARG A 542 18.18 24.08 -12.87
N TYR A 543 18.99 24.91 -12.22
CA TYR A 543 20.26 24.47 -11.63
C TYR A 543 20.08 23.32 -10.63
N LEU A 544 19.04 23.39 -9.79
CA LEU A 544 18.71 22.34 -8.83
C LEU A 544 18.19 21.04 -9.46
N LEU A 545 17.72 21.05 -10.71
CA LEU A 545 17.33 19.84 -11.43
C LEU A 545 18.57 19.04 -11.85
N ASP A 546 19.62 19.72 -12.32
CA ASP A 546 20.85 19.08 -12.81
C ASP A 546 21.69 18.42 -11.70
N GLY A 547 21.50 18.84 -10.45
CA GLY A 547 22.24 18.35 -9.29
C GLY A 547 21.63 17.14 -8.55
N LEU A 548 20.62 16.48 -9.11
CA LEU A 548 19.96 15.32 -8.51
C LEU A 548 20.51 14.01 -9.06
N ASP A 549 20.73 13.03 -8.19
CA ASP A 549 21.18 11.68 -8.53
C ASP A 549 19.99 10.85 -9.08
N PRO A 550 20.01 10.48 -10.37
CA PRO A 550 18.93 9.72 -10.99
C PRO A 550 18.83 8.27 -10.48
N ASP A 551 19.82 7.75 -9.76
CA ASP A 551 19.78 6.36 -9.26
C ASP A 551 19.03 6.25 -7.91
N ARG A 552 18.84 7.36 -7.21
CA ARG A 552 18.16 7.42 -5.90
C ARG A 552 16.67 7.70 -6.04
N LEU A 553 15.83 6.79 -5.53
CA LEU A 553 14.36 6.87 -5.67
C LEU A 553 13.78 8.19 -5.15
N ARG A 554 14.23 8.66 -3.98
CA ARG A 554 13.76 9.94 -3.38
C ARG A 554 14.18 11.17 -4.17
N GLU A 555 15.39 11.15 -4.74
CA GLU A 555 15.87 12.25 -5.58
C GLU A 555 15.09 12.32 -6.88
N ARG A 556 14.73 11.18 -7.48
CA ARG A 556 13.81 11.11 -8.62
C ARG A 556 12.41 11.63 -8.29
N ALA A 557 11.88 11.35 -7.09
CA ALA A 557 10.57 11.91 -6.66
C ALA A 557 10.65 13.44 -6.57
N THR A 558 11.77 13.96 -6.06
CA THR A 558 12.05 15.39 -5.97
C THR A 558 12.22 16.01 -7.36
N LEU A 559 12.89 15.33 -8.29
CA LEU A 559 13.04 15.74 -9.67
C LEU A 559 11.66 15.90 -10.34
N ALA A 560 10.81 14.87 -10.26
CA ALA A 560 9.46 14.91 -10.82
C ALA A 560 8.64 16.09 -10.25
N TYR A 561 8.72 16.32 -8.93
CA TYR A 561 8.06 17.45 -8.28
C TYR A 561 8.62 18.80 -8.75
N ARG A 562 9.92 18.94 -8.97
CA ARG A 562 10.50 20.19 -9.46
C ARG A 562 10.12 20.48 -10.92
N HIS A 563 9.97 19.47 -11.76
CA HIS A 563 9.39 19.63 -13.11
C HIS A 563 7.95 20.19 -13.05
N LEU A 564 7.18 19.85 -12.02
CA LEU A 564 5.81 20.36 -11.83
C LEU A 564 5.83 21.89 -11.68
N LEU A 565 6.83 22.41 -10.95
CA LEU A 565 6.96 23.82 -10.61
C LEU A 565 7.38 24.71 -11.79
N ILE A 566 7.95 24.11 -12.85
CA ILE A 566 8.24 24.79 -14.12
C ILE A 566 7.21 24.48 -15.22
N ALA A 567 6.02 23.99 -14.84
CA ALA A 567 4.92 23.66 -15.74
C ALA A 567 5.24 22.59 -16.80
N ASP A 568 6.19 21.69 -16.55
CA ASP A 568 6.49 20.56 -17.44
C ASP A 568 5.69 19.31 -17.02
N PHE A 569 4.36 19.41 -17.10
CA PHE A 569 3.43 18.41 -16.56
C PHE A 569 3.54 17.04 -17.23
N THR A 570 3.87 17.00 -18.52
CA THR A 570 4.09 15.74 -19.25
C THR A 570 5.30 15.01 -18.69
N THR A 571 6.43 15.72 -18.52
CA THR A 571 7.64 15.14 -17.92
C THR A 571 7.40 14.76 -16.47
N THR A 572 6.72 15.61 -15.69
CA THR A 572 6.31 15.30 -14.31
C THR A 572 5.52 13.99 -14.25
N ARG A 573 4.48 13.84 -15.07
CA ARG A 573 3.64 12.64 -15.08
C ARG A 573 4.45 11.40 -15.49
N ASN A 574 5.27 11.49 -16.53
CA ASN A 574 6.04 10.35 -17.02
C ASN A 574 7.09 9.91 -16.00
N LEU A 575 7.84 10.85 -15.41
CA LEU A 575 8.84 10.54 -14.38
C LEU A 575 8.20 9.96 -13.12
N SER A 576 7.10 10.55 -12.66
CA SER A 576 6.40 10.07 -11.45
C SER A 576 5.72 8.72 -11.66
N ALA A 577 5.12 8.46 -12.82
CA ALA A 577 4.55 7.14 -13.15
C ALA A 577 5.63 6.06 -13.25
N ALA A 578 6.72 6.33 -13.97
CA ALA A 578 7.85 5.39 -14.06
C ALA A 578 8.50 5.12 -12.70
N LEU A 579 8.54 6.13 -11.82
CA LEU A 579 9.00 5.97 -10.45
C LEU A 579 8.02 5.16 -9.61
N ALA A 580 6.71 5.40 -9.71
CA ALA A 580 5.69 4.64 -9.00
C ALA A 580 5.77 3.15 -9.36
N ASP A 581 5.94 2.83 -10.65
CA ASP A 581 6.11 1.45 -11.10
C ASP A 581 7.39 0.82 -10.57
N GLU A 582 8.50 1.56 -10.52
CA GLU A 582 9.75 1.08 -9.90
C GLU A 582 9.62 0.89 -8.38
N CYS A 583 8.93 1.79 -7.68
CA CYS A 583 8.69 1.65 -6.26
C CYS A 583 7.81 0.43 -5.96
N ARG A 584 6.79 0.16 -6.78
CA ARG A 584 6.02 -1.10 -6.71
C ARG A 584 6.92 -2.30 -6.96
N ARG A 585 7.84 -2.20 -7.93
CA ARG A 585 8.90 -3.20 -8.18
C ARG A 585 9.77 -3.50 -6.97
N ARG A 586 10.16 -2.47 -6.23
CA ARG A 586 11.09 -2.61 -5.10
C ARG A 586 10.43 -2.72 -3.72
N GLY A 587 9.10 -2.78 -3.64
CA GLY A 587 8.40 -2.68 -2.36
C GLY A 587 8.65 -1.37 -1.61
N ALA A 588 9.09 -0.31 -2.31
CA ALA A 588 9.49 0.98 -1.74
C ALA A 588 8.27 1.88 -1.48
N VAL A 589 7.37 1.42 -0.60
CA VAL A 589 6.08 2.08 -0.34
C VAL A 589 6.28 3.49 0.22
N GLY A 590 7.35 3.72 0.99
CA GLY A 590 7.71 5.05 1.48
C GLY A 590 7.84 6.06 0.34
N VAL A 591 8.58 5.72 -0.72
CA VAL A 591 8.77 6.62 -1.87
C VAL A 591 7.57 6.63 -2.83
N LEU A 592 6.84 5.50 -2.92
CA LEU A 592 5.67 5.36 -3.77
C LEU A 592 4.61 6.43 -3.49
N THR A 593 4.32 6.71 -2.22
CA THR A 593 3.27 7.69 -1.84
C THR A 593 3.56 9.08 -2.39
N ARG A 594 4.83 9.49 -2.38
CA ARG A 594 5.30 10.77 -2.93
C ARG A 594 5.24 10.78 -4.45
N ALA A 595 5.63 9.69 -5.11
CA ALA A 595 5.51 9.56 -6.56
C ALA A 595 4.05 9.68 -7.01
N LEU A 596 3.13 9.00 -6.32
CA LEU A 596 1.68 9.05 -6.60
C LEU A 596 1.11 10.45 -6.38
N TRP A 597 1.58 11.21 -5.39
CA TRP A 597 1.11 12.58 -5.17
C TRP A 597 1.48 13.49 -6.33
N VAL A 598 2.75 13.46 -6.74
CA VAL A 598 3.24 14.25 -7.86
C VAL A 598 2.54 13.85 -9.17
N GLN A 599 2.34 12.55 -9.39
CA GLN A 599 1.61 12.03 -10.54
C GLN A 599 0.16 12.52 -10.57
N ALA A 600 -0.58 12.35 -9.47
CA ALA A 600 -1.98 12.76 -9.38
C ALA A 600 -2.15 14.27 -9.61
N ARG A 601 -1.19 15.07 -9.12
CA ARG A 601 -1.18 16.51 -9.34
C ARG A 601 -1.02 16.88 -10.81
N ALA A 602 -0.08 16.23 -11.50
CA ALA A 602 0.09 16.42 -12.95
C ALA A 602 -1.12 15.91 -13.74
N GLU A 603 -1.69 14.76 -13.37
CA GLU A 603 -2.90 14.21 -14.01
C GLU A 603 -4.10 15.15 -13.88
N PHE A 604 -4.30 15.80 -12.74
CA PHE A 604 -5.35 16.80 -12.58
C PHE A 604 -5.16 17.99 -13.53
N ILE A 605 -3.94 18.55 -13.60
CA ILE A 605 -3.62 19.69 -14.47
C ILE A 605 -3.77 19.31 -15.95
N LEU A 606 -3.43 18.06 -16.29
CA LEU A 606 -3.64 17.48 -17.62
C LEU A 606 -5.12 17.09 -17.89
N GLY A 607 -6.07 17.52 -17.07
CA GLY A 607 -7.50 17.21 -17.25
C GLY A 607 -7.86 15.73 -17.11
N ARG A 608 -6.98 14.87 -16.58
CA ARG A 608 -7.21 13.43 -16.42
C ARG A 608 -7.84 13.13 -15.05
N PHE A 609 -9.02 13.71 -14.79
CA PHE A 609 -9.64 13.71 -13.46
C PHE A 609 -9.88 12.33 -12.86
N THR A 610 -10.26 11.34 -13.68
CA THR A 610 -10.47 9.96 -13.21
C THR A 610 -9.16 9.32 -12.78
N SER A 611 -8.09 9.48 -13.56
CA SER A 611 -6.74 9.00 -13.18
C SER A 611 -6.25 9.71 -11.93
N ALA A 612 -6.35 11.05 -11.89
CA ALA A 612 -5.93 11.84 -10.74
C ALA A 612 -6.64 11.40 -9.44
N ALA A 613 -7.95 11.16 -9.50
CA ALA A 613 -8.72 10.67 -8.36
C ALA A 613 -8.29 9.28 -7.90
N ALA A 614 -8.09 8.34 -8.84
CA ALA A 614 -7.63 6.99 -8.54
C ALA A 614 -6.23 6.99 -7.90
N THR A 615 -5.27 7.67 -8.55
CA THR A 615 -3.88 7.81 -8.11
C THR A 615 -3.79 8.47 -6.73
N ALA A 616 -4.53 9.56 -6.51
CA ALA A 616 -4.52 10.25 -5.22
C ALA A 616 -5.21 9.45 -4.10
N THR A 617 -6.26 8.69 -4.42
CA THR A 617 -6.95 7.83 -3.44
C THR A 617 -6.04 6.69 -2.97
N GLU A 618 -5.36 6.02 -3.91
CA GLU A 618 -4.34 5.01 -3.60
C GLU A 618 -3.23 5.60 -2.71
N GLY A 619 -2.63 6.71 -3.15
CA GLY A 619 -1.53 7.35 -2.45
C GLY A 619 -1.92 7.86 -1.07
N ARG A 620 -3.14 8.38 -0.89
CA ARG A 620 -3.66 8.82 0.41
C ARG A 620 -3.80 7.67 1.39
N ARG A 621 -4.35 6.53 0.95
CA ARG A 621 -4.50 5.33 1.79
C ARG A 621 -3.13 4.79 2.24
N LEU A 622 -2.20 4.63 1.30
CA LEU A 622 -0.83 4.17 1.60
C LEU A 622 -0.09 5.14 2.55
N ALA A 623 -0.23 6.45 2.35
CA ALA A 623 0.36 7.45 3.23
C ALA A 623 -0.18 7.34 4.68
N ALA A 624 -1.48 7.06 4.85
CA ALA A 624 -2.05 6.81 6.16
C ALA A 624 -1.51 5.53 6.82
N GLU A 625 -1.41 4.42 6.06
CA GLU A 625 -0.90 3.14 6.54
C GLU A 625 0.58 3.19 6.97
N THR A 626 1.38 4.04 6.31
CA THR A 626 2.83 4.23 6.58
C THR A 626 3.14 5.41 7.51
N GLY A 627 2.13 6.10 8.05
CA GLY A 627 2.33 7.27 8.93
C GLY A 627 2.91 8.53 8.24
N GLN A 628 2.90 8.59 6.91
CA GLN A 628 3.38 9.74 6.13
C GLN A 628 2.33 10.86 6.06
N ARG A 629 2.13 11.55 7.17
CA ARG A 629 1.04 12.52 7.36
C ARG A 629 1.09 13.67 6.35
N ILE A 630 2.28 14.20 6.04
CA ILE A 630 2.40 15.32 5.10
C ILE A 630 1.94 14.93 3.68
N ILE A 631 2.25 13.70 3.24
CA ILE A 631 1.81 13.19 1.95
C ILE A 631 0.30 12.91 1.95
N HIS A 632 -0.26 12.39 3.04
CA HIS A 632 -1.71 12.21 3.18
C HIS A 632 -2.49 13.53 2.98
N ILE A 633 -2.02 14.62 3.59
CA ILE A 633 -2.66 15.95 3.51
C ILE A 633 -2.54 16.51 2.08
N ASN A 634 -1.37 16.38 1.46
CA ASN A 634 -1.14 16.78 0.07
C ASN A 634 -2.02 16.02 -0.94
N GLN A 635 -2.25 14.74 -0.71
CA GLN A 635 -3.16 13.92 -1.51
C GLN A 635 -4.62 14.34 -1.31
N SER A 636 -5.01 14.68 -0.09
CA SER A 636 -6.36 15.19 0.22
C SER A 636 -6.64 16.50 -0.51
N ALA A 637 -5.68 17.43 -0.53
CA ALA A 637 -5.81 18.66 -1.32
C ALA A 637 -5.90 18.38 -2.83
N THR A 638 -5.23 17.35 -3.34
CA THR A 638 -5.32 16.94 -4.75
C THR A 638 -6.69 16.37 -5.10
N LEU A 639 -7.26 15.52 -4.23
CA LEU A 639 -8.64 15.04 -4.36
C LEU A 639 -9.66 16.18 -4.28
N ALA A 640 -9.42 17.18 -3.42
CA ALA A 640 -10.29 18.36 -3.31
C ALA A 640 -10.38 19.13 -4.62
N MET A 641 -9.27 19.28 -5.35
CA MET A 641 -9.28 19.95 -6.66
C MET A 641 -10.09 19.18 -7.71
N VAL A 642 -10.04 17.84 -7.69
CA VAL A 642 -10.92 17.02 -8.55
C VAL A 642 -12.39 17.19 -8.16
N ALA A 643 -12.71 17.14 -6.86
CA ALA A 643 -14.06 17.35 -6.36
C ALA A 643 -14.61 18.73 -6.75
N ALA A 644 -13.78 19.77 -6.59
CA ALA A 644 -14.09 21.15 -6.97
C ALA A 644 -14.41 21.28 -8.47
N ALA A 645 -13.56 20.74 -9.34
CA ALA A 645 -13.78 20.78 -10.79
C ALA A 645 -15.07 20.05 -11.20
N ARG A 646 -15.44 18.99 -10.47
CA ARG A 646 -16.68 18.20 -10.68
C ARG A 646 -17.93 18.79 -10.03
N GLY A 647 -17.78 19.78 -9.15
CA GLY A 647 -18.89 20.37 -8.40
C GLY A 647 -19.35 19.56 -7.17
N ASP A 648 -18.55 18.61 -6.68
CA ASP A 648 -18.82 17.92 -5.42
C ASP A 648 -18.44 18.84 -4.24
N GLU A 649 -19.37 19.73 -3.88
CA GLU A 649 -19.21 20.69 -2.79
C GLU A 649 -18.94 20.00 -1.45
N SER A 650 -19.67 18.92 -1.16
CA SER A 650 -19.54 18.18 0.10
C SER A 650 -18.17 17.51 0.25
N GLY A 651 -17.71 16.80 -0.79
CA GLY A 651 -16.41 16.16 -0.81
C GLY A 651 -15.27 17.17 -0.80
N CYS A 652 -15.39 18.27 -1.55
CA CYS A 652 -14.39 19.33 -1.57
C CYS A 652 -14.24 19.98 -0.17
N LEU A 653 -15.33 20.31 0.51
CA LEU A 653 -15.28 20.89 1.86
C LEU A 653 -14.64 19.92 2.87
N ALA A 654 -15.00 18.63 2.82
CA ALA A 654 -14.43 17.62 3.72
C ALA A 654 -12.91 17.45 3.49
N LEU A 655 -12.47 17.45 2.23
CA LEU A 655 -11.07 17.23 1.86
C LEU A 655 -10.16 18.44 2.11
N THR A 656 -10.72 19.65 2.18
CA THR A 656 -9.97 20.90 2.39
C THR A 656 -9.84 21.30 3.86
N ALA A 657 -10.66 20.75 4.75
CA ALA A 657 -10.70 21.12 6.16
C ALA A 657 -9.33 20.96 6.87
N GLU A 658 -8.70 19.79 6.80
CA GLU A 658 -7.40 19.56 7.45
C GLU A 658 -6.26 20.39 6.81
N PRO A 659 -6.07 20.40 5.46
CA PRO A 659 -5.04 21.24 4.84
C PRO A 659 -5.14 22.73 5.18
N LEU A 660 -6.36 23.29 5.24
CA LEU A 660 -6.57 24.70 5.58
C LEU A 660 -6.30 24.98 7.06
N ALA A 661 -6.77 24.11 7.97
CA ALA A 661 -6.53 24.26 9.40
C ALA A 661 -5.04 24.18 9.77
N ARG A 662 -4.27 23.43 8.99
CA ARG A 662 -2.82 23.27 9.14
C ARG A 662 -2.04 24.53 8.77
N ASP A 663 -2.51 25.26 7.76
CA ASP A 663 -1.88 26.48 7.23
C ASP A 663 -0.41 26.33 6.80
N VAL A 664 -0.07 25.22 6.13
CA VAL A 664 1.28 24.96 5.59
C VAL A 664 1.21 24.61 4.11
N ALA A 665 2.02 25.32 3.31
CA ALA A 665 2.12 25.13 1.87
C ALA A 665 2.82 23.81 1.49
N PRO A 666 2.53 23.23 0.31
CA PRO A 666 1.55 23.70 -0.67
C PRO A 666 0.11 23.23 -0.38
N ALA A 667 -0.13 22.44 0.67
CA ALA A 667 -1.43 21.81 0.89
C ALA A 667 -2.55 22.81 1.20
N ASN A 668 -2.32 23.78 2.09
CA ASN A 668 -3.28 24.86 2.39
C ASN A 668 -3.60 25.69 1.13
N ILE A 669 -2.57 26.01 0.34
CA ILE A 669 -2.69 26.76 -0.92
C ILE A 669 -3.53 25.99 -1.94
N HIS A 670 -3.24 24.70 -2.13
CA HIS A 670 -4.01 23.83 -3.03
C HIS A 670 -5.46 23.67 -2.55
N ALA A 671 -5.70 23.56 -1.25
CA ALA A 671 -7.04 23.46 -0.69
C ALA A 671 -7.84 24.76 -0.87
N ALA A 672 -7.22 25.92 -0.65
CA ALA A 672 -7.83 27.22 -0.92
C ALA A 672 -8.13 27.39 -2.42
N THR A 673 -7.21 26.96 -3.30
CA THR A 673 -7.42 26.95 -4.76
C THR A 673 -8.58 26.05 -5.15
N ALA A 674 -8.72 24.87 -4.53
CA ALA A 674 -9.84 23.98 -4.76
C ALA A 674 -11.18 24.64 -4.39
N LEU A 675 -11.27 25.30 -3.22
CA LEU A 675 -12.48 26.04 -2.84
C LEU A 675 -12.79 27.18 -3.80
N SER A 676 -11.80 27.94 -4.24
CA SER A 676 -12.01 29.02 -5.22
C SER A 676 -12.46 28.49 -6.58
N LEU A 677 -11.92 27.35 -7.03
CA LEU A 677 -12.35 26.69 -8.26
C LEU A 677 -13.79 26.19 -8.15
N LEU A 678 -14.17 25.62 -7.00
CA LEU A 678 -15.54 25.20 -6.72
C LEU A 678 -16.50 26.41 -6.74
N ASP A 679 -16.16 27.48 -6.03
CA ASP A 679 -16.96 28.71 -5.98
C ASP A 679 -17.11 29.33 -7.39
N LEU A 680 -16.05 29.36 -8.20
CA LEU A 680 -16.13 29.79 -9.59
C LEU A 680 -17.09 28.93 -10.43
N GLY A 681 -16.99 27.61 -10.30
CA GLY A 681 -17.85 26.65 -11.00
C GLY A 681 -19.33 26.80 -10.60
N LEU A 682 -19.60 27.02 -9.31
CA LEU A 682 -20.95 27.23 -8.77
C LEU A 682 -21.49 28.66 -8.97
N GLY A 683 -20.73 29.55 -9.62
CA GLY A 683 -21.16 30.92 -9.89
C GLY A 683 -21.10 31.87 -8.69
N ARG A 684 -20.20 31.62 -7.74
CA ARG A 684 -19.95 32.43 -6.53
C ARG A 684 -18.58 33.15 -6.60
N PRO A 685 -18.31 33.98 -7.63
CA PRO A 685 -16.96 34.49 -7.87
C PRO A 685 -16.43 35.44 -6.78
N ASP A 686 -17.29 36.13 -6.02
CA ASP A 686 -16.85 37.02 -4.94
C ASP A 686 -16.06 36.30 -3.85
N ALA A 687 -16.52 35.12 -3.41
CA ALA A 687 -15.82 34.31 -2.42
C ALA A 687 -14.44 33.85 -2.92
N ALA A 688 -14.32 33.59 -4.24
CA ALA A 688 -13.05 33.22 -4.86
C ALA A 688 -12.07 34.39 -4.91
N VAL A 689 -12.52 35.62 -5.23
CA VAL A 689 -11.66 36.83 -5.19
C VAL A 689 -11.11 37.03 -3.79
N ASP A 690 -11.97 37.11 -2.78
CA ASP A 690 -11.55 37.42 -1.41
C ASP A 690 -10.56 36.38 -0.88
N ARG A 691 -10.82 35.09 -1.14
CA ARG A 691 -9.94 33.99 -0.74
C ARG A 691 -8.59 34.03 -1.43
N LEU A 692 -8.55 34.21 -2.75
CA LEU A 692 -7.30 34.20 -3.51
C LEU A 692 -6.46 35.47 -3.28
N THR A 693 -7.10 36.62 -3.08
CA THR A 693 -6.42 37.85 -2.69
C THR A 693 -5.78 37.71 -1.30
N ALA A 694 -6.50 37.15 -0.32
CA ALA A 694 -5.93 36.88 1.01
C ALA A 694 -4.76 35.88 0.94
N LEU A 695 -4.90 34.83 0.12
CA LEU A 695 -3.86 33.83 -0.11
C LEU A 695 -2.59 34.46 -0.70
N LEU A 696 -2.72 35.32 -1.71
CA LEU A 696 -1.59 36.01 -2.34
C LEU A 696 -0.99 37.10 -1.44
N ALA A 697 -1.75 37.65 -0.49
CA ALA A 697 -1.21 38.54 0.54
C ALA A 697 -0.38 37.80 1.60
N GLY A 698 -0.54 36.48 1.73
CA GLY A 698 0.20 35.63 2.66
C GLY A 698 1.72 35.64 2.46
N HIS A 699 2.45 35.19 3.48
CA HIS A 699 3.92 35.18 3.48
C HIS A 699 4.53 33.97 2.75
N ASN A 700 3.83 32.83 2.69
CA ASN A 700 4.24 31.64 1.94
C ASN A 700 3.24 31.38 0.81
N ARG A 701 3.61 31.77 -0.40
CA ARG A 701 2.88 31.70 -1.66
C ARG A 701 3.32 30.52 -2.50
N HIS A 702 4.05 29.56 -1.93
CA HIS A 702 4.51 28.38 -2.65
C HIS A 702 3.30 27.61 -3.22
N GLY A 703 3.25 27.47 -4.55
CA GLY A 703 2.13 26.87 -5.28
C GLY A 703 0.99 27.84 -5.63
N ALA A 704 0.97 29.07 -5.12
CA ALA A 704 -0.10 30.05 -5.35
C ALA A 704 -0.19 30.52 -6.80
N ILE A 705 0.92 30.41 -7.55
CA ILE A 705 0.99 30.81 -8.95
C ILE A 705 -0.04 30.09 -9.83
N ALA A 706 -0.36 28.83 -9.49
CA ALA A 706 -1.37 28.05 -10.21
C ALA A 706 -2.80 28.57 -9.99
N ALA A 707 -3.04 29.38 -8.96
CA ALA A 707 -4.36 29.95 -8.62
C ALA A 707 -4.60 31.33 -9.24
N ILE A 708 -3.56 31.99 -9.77
CA ILE A 708 -3.68 33.34 -10.33
C ILE A 708 -4.67 33.41 -11.50
N PRO A 709 -4.71 32.44 -12.44
CA PRO A 709 -5.74 32.45 -13.48
C PRO A 709 -7.17 32.42 -12.95
N ASP A 710 -7.41 31.73 -11.83
CA ASP A 710 -8.72 31.70 -11.16
C ASP A 710 -9.06 33.04 -10.51
N LEU A 711 -8.07 33.72 -9.91
CA LEU A 711 -8.25 35.08 -9.39
C LEU A 711 -8.60 36.07 -10.50
N VAL A 712 -7.89 36.03 -11.62
CA VAL A 712 -8.16 36.93 -12.77
C VAL A 712 -9.58 36.69 -13.31
N GLU A 713 -10.01 35.43 -13.46
CA GLU A 713 -11.38 35.13 -13.87
C GLU A 713 -12.42 35.63 -12.86
N ALA A 714 -12.20 35.38 -11.56
CA ALA A 714 -13.11 35.82 -10.51
C ALA A 714 -13.22 37.35 -10.43
N ALA A 715 -12.09 38.06 -10.53
CA ALA A 715 -12.01 39.52 -10.52
C ALA A 715 -12.71 40.12 -11.74
N HIS A 716 -12.52 39.54 -12.93
CA HIS A 716 -13.24 39.97 -14.13
C HIS A 716 -14.76 39.82 -13.95
N ARG A 717 -15.23 38.66 -13.45
CA ARG A 717 -16.67 38.38 -13.28
C ARG A 717 -17.35 39.26 -12.24
N THR A 718 -16.61 39.74 -11.25
CA THR A 718 -17.12 40.64 -10.20
C THR A 718 -16.97 42.11 -10.55
N GLY A 719 -16.42 42.45 -11.73
CA GLY A 719 -16.19 43.83 -12.14
C GLY A 719 -15.04 44.52 -11.39
N ARG A 720 -14.10 43.74 -10.84
CA ARG A 720 -12.94 44.20 -10.05
C ARG A 720 -11.59 43.84 -10.71
N PRO A 721 -11.38 44.02 -12.03
CA PRO A 721 -10.18 43.50 -12.72
C PRO A 721 -8.86 44.10 -12.20
N ASP A 722 -8.90 45.30 -11.63
CA ASP A 722 -7.72 45.97 -11.07
C ASP A 722 -7.14 45.22 -9.86
N GLU A 723 -7.97 44.49 -9.09
CA GLU A 723 -7.52 43.69 -7.94
C GLU A 723 -6.61 42.52 -8.35
N ALA A 724 -6.68 42.07 -9.62
CA ALA A 724 -5.90 40.95 -10.13
C ALA A 724 -4.66 41.35 -10.94
N ARG A 725 -4.46 42.65 -11.27
CA ARG A 725 -3.39 43.10 -12.18
C ARG A 725 -1.99 42.76 -11.67
N THR A 726 -1.69 43.06 -10.41
CA THR A 726 -0.38 42.77 -9.82
C THR A 726 -0.08 41.27 -9.79
N ALA A 727 -1.08 40.44 -9.47
CA ALA A 727 -0.93 38.99 -9.51
C ALA A 727 -0.70 38.50 -10.95
N PHE A 728 -1.43 39.05 -11.92
CA PHE A 728 -1.25 38.72 -13.33
C PHE A 728 0.15 39.08 -13.85
N ASP A 729 0.71 40.23 -13.47
CA ASP A 729 2.08 40.61 -13.86
C ASP A 729 3.13 39.61 -13.35
N TRP A 730 2.92 39.08 -12.14
CA TRP A 730 3.74 37.99 -11.62
C TRP A 730 3.58 36.72 -12.47
N TYR A 731 2.34 36.28 -12.73
CA TYR A 731 2.08 35.09 -13.56
C TYR A 731 2.67 35.23 -14.98
N ARG A 732 2.52 36.41 -15.61
CA ARG A 732 3.07 36.71 -16.93
C ARG A 732 4.59 36.57 -16.94
N THR A 733 5.27 37.20 -15.97
CA THR A 733 6.73 37.12 -15.84
C THR A 733 7.18 35.67 -15.64
N TRP A 734 6.53 34.92 -14.76
CA TRP A 734 6.84 33.49 -14.56
C TRP A 734 6.60 32.68 -15.84
N SER A 735 5.48 32.90 -16.52
CA SER A 735 5.11 32.20 -17.76
C SER A 735 6.13 32.42 -18.88
N GLU A 736 6.66 33.62 -19.02
CA GLU A 736 7.71 33.96 -19.99
C GLU A 736 9.02 33.20 -19.71
N HIS A 737 9.35 32.98 -18.44
CA HIS A 737 10.62 32.34 -18.05
C HIS A 737 10.54 30.81 -18.04
N VAL A 738 9.40 30.22 -17.68
CA VAL A 738 9.20 28.77 -17.82
C VAL A 738 9.04 28.36 -19.28
N ASP A 739 8.48 29.25 -20.11
CA ASP A 739 8.26 29.12 -21.55
C ASP A 739 7.61 27.78 -21.95
N ARG A 740 6.47 27.47 -21.32
CA ARG A 740 5.68 26.28 -21.63
C ARG A 740 4.37 26.67 -22.31
N PRO A 741 3.88 25.87 -23.30
CA PRO A 741 2.64 26.21 -23.99
C PRO A 741 1.45 26.38 -23.06
N TRP A 742 1.32 25.53 -22.03
CA TRP A 742 0.25 25.65 -21.03
C TRP A 742 0.30 26.97 -20.27
N SER A 743 1.47 27.34 -19.71
CA SER A 743 1.58 28.56 -18.90
C SER A 743 1.28 29.80 -19.75
N ARG A 744 1.78 29.82 -20.98
CA ARG A 744 1.56 30.90 -21.94
C ARG A 744 0.10 30.97 -22.39
N ALA A 745 -0.55 29.84 -22.65
CA ALA A 745 -1.97 29.81 -22.98
C ALA A 745 -2.82 30.47 -21.88
N LEU A 746 -2.54 30.12 -20.61
CA LEU A 746 -3.21 30.75 -19.47
C LEU A 746 -2.85 32.22 -19.31
N ALA A 747 -1.62 32.63 -19.59
CA ALA A 747 -1.23 34.04 -19.58
C ALA A 747 -2.02 34.85 -20.63
N HIS A 748 -2.20 34.30 -21.84
CA HIS A 748 -3.05 34.91 -22.86
C HIS A 748 -4.53 34.91 -22.48
N ARG A 749 -5.06 33.85 -21.85
CA ARG A 749 -6.43 33.83 -21.30
C ARG A 749 -6.64 34.95 -20.29
N CYS A 750 -5.72 35.11 -19.33
CA CYS A 750 -5.76 36.19 -18.34
C CYS A 750 -5.65 37.58 -18.98
N ALA A 751 -4.75 37.74 -19.96
CA ALA A 751 -4.62 38.99 -20.72
C ALA A 751 -5.94 39.36 -21.42
N ALA A 752 -6.62 38.39 -22.05
CA ALA A 752 -7.91 38.61 -22.71
C ALA A 752 -9.00 39.10 -21.75
N LEU A 753 -9.00 38.62 -20.50
CA LEU A 753 -9.95 39.05 -19.46
C LEU A 753 -9.67 40.47 -18.92
N LEU A 754 -8.43 40.92 -18.99
CA LEU A 754 -7.99 42.23 -18.48
C LEU A 754 -7.85 43.30 -19.58
N ALA A 755 -7.99 42.90 -20.84
CA ALA A 755 -7.86 43.72 -22.03
C ALA A 755 -9.19 44.37 -22.44
N ASP A 756 -9.08 45.45 -23.24
CA ASP A 756 -10.21 46.03 -23.95
C ASP A 756 -10.64 45.13 -25.13
N ASP A 757 -11.89 45.28 -25.57
CA ASP A 757 -12.50 44.41 -26.59
C ASP A 757 -11.70 44.37 -27.92
N ASP A 758 -10.97 45.44 -28.27
CA ASP A 758 -10.16 45.51 -29.51
C ASP A 758 -8.98 44.52 -29.54
N THR A 759 -8.49 44.10 -28.37
CA THR A 759 -7.30 43.23 -28.25
C THR A 759 -7.60 41.86 -27.62
N ALA A 760 -8.74 41.73 -26.92
CA ALA A 760 -9.16 40.50 -26.26
C ALA A 760 -9.22 39.29 -27.20
N GLU A 761 -9.74 39.46 -28.43
CA GLU A 761 -9.86 38.37 -29.40
C GLU A 761 -8.51 37.76 -29.78
N THR A 762 -7.50 38.59 -30.04
CA THR A 762 -6.15 38.13 -30.40
C THR A 762 -5.57 37.26 -29.28
N HIS A 763 -5.76 37.68 -28.03
CA HIS A 763 -5.33 36.91 -26.87
C HIS A 763 -6.09 35.59 -26.72
N TYR A 764 -7.42 35.55 -26.87
CA TYR A 764 -8.17 34.28 -26.85
C TYR A 764 -7.75 33.33 -27.96
N ALA A 765 -7.60 33.81 -29.19
CA ALA A 765 -7.16 33.01 -30.33
C ALA A 765 -5.77 32.40 -30.07
N THR A 766 -4.83 33.22 -29.56
CA THR A 766 -3.46 32.77 -29.24
C THR A 766 -3.47 31.74 -28.11
N ALA A 767 -4.30 31.93 -27.08
CA ALA A 767 -4.46 30.96 -26.00
C ALA A 767 -4.95 29.60 -26.51
N LEU A 768 -5.94 29.59 -27.42
CA LEU A 768 -6.46 28.36 -28.03
C LEU A 768 -5.45 27.68 -28.96
N GLU A 769 -4.69 28.43 -29.75
CA GLU A 769 -3.59 27.89 -30.57
C GLU A 769 -2.57 27.17 -29.69
N LEU A 770 -2.13 27.81 -28.60
CA LEU A 770 -1.19 27.22 -27.65
C LEU A 770 -1.78 25.98 -26.95
N HIS A 771 -3.05 26.01 -26.56
CA HIS A 771 -3.72 24.82 -26.01
C HIS A 771 -3.76 23.66 -26.99
N HIS A 772 -3.91 23.90 -28.30
CA HIS A 772 -3.94 22.84 -29.31
C HIS A 772 -2.57 22.20 -29.58
N THR A 773 -1.46 22.83 -29.17
CA THR A 773 -0.14 22.22 -29.31
C THR A 773 0.06 20.97 -28.44
N ILE A 774 -0.76 20.78 -27.39
CA ILE A 774 -0.67 19.65 -26.47
C ILE A 774 -2.08 19.09 -26.20
N ALA A 775 -2.30 17.83 -26.56
CA ALA A 775 -3.62 17.18 -26.49
C ALA A 775 -4.20 17.05 -25.06
N ASP A 776 -3.36 17.16 -24.03
CA ASP A 776 -3.67 16.79 -22.65
C ASP A 776 -4.09 17.97 -21.75
N PHE A 777 -4.57 19.11 -22.25
CA PHE A 777 -5.05 20.23 -21.39
C PHE A 777 -6.56 20.49 -21.51
N GLY A 778 -7.35 19.42 -21.51
CA GLY A 778 -8.78 19.46 -21.82
C GLY A 778 -9.58 20.46 -20.97
N PHE A 779 -9.35 20.51 -19.66
CA PHE A 779 -10.12 21.37 -18.75
C PHE A 779 -9.80 22.86 -18.94
N ASP A 780 -8.52 23.25 -18.92
CA ASP A 780 -8.13 24.65 -19.11
C ASP A 780 -8.46 25.16 -20.51
N ARG A 781 -8.31 24.32 -21.53
CA ARG A 781 -8.74 24.65 -22.90
C ARG A 781 -10.24 24.91 -22.93
N ALA A 782 -11.06 24.02 -22.35
CA ALA A 782 -12.51 24.20 -22.30
C ALA A 782 -12.93 25.48 -21.55
N ARG A 783 -12.19 25.87 -20.50
CA ARG A 783 -12.38 27.18 -19.83
C ARG A 783 -12.03 28.35 -20.73
N THR A 784 -10.96 28.28 -21.51
CA THR A 784 -10.61 29.30 -22.51
C THR A 784 -11.70 29.40 -23.59
N GLU A 785 -12.19 28.27 -24.11
CA GLU A 785 -13.29 28.19 -25.07
C GLU A 785 -14.59 28.81 -24.51
N LEU A 786 -14.91 28.51 -23.26
CA LEU A 786 -16.08 29.08 -22.57
C LEU A 786 -15.98 30.62 -22.49
N LEU A 787 -14.87 31.13 -21.98
CA LEU A 787 -14.67 32.58 -21.81
C LEU A 787 -14.63 33.33 -23.15
N TYR A 788 -14.02 32.73 -24.18
CA TYR A 788 -14.03 33.32 -25.52
C TYR A 788 -15.43 33.33 -26.13
N GLY A 789 -16.20 32.25 -25.94
CA GLY A 789 -17.60 32.17 -26.36
C GLY A 789 -18.50 33.20 -25.65
N GLU A 790 -18.32 33.39 -24.34
CA GLU A 790 -19.00 34.44 -23.55
C GLU A 790 -18.68 35.84 -24.09
N TRP A 791 -17.40 36.10 -24.37
CA TRP A 791 -16.93 37.36 -24.95
C TRP A 791 -17.54 37.60 -26.36
N LEU A 792 -17.48 36.61 -27.26
CA LEU A 792 -18.07 36.70 -28.61
C LEU A 792 -19.58 36.99 -28.55
N ARG A 793 -20.30 36.39 -27.60
CA ARG A 793 -21.72 36.67 -27.39
C ARG A 793 -21.93 38.13 -26.97
N ARG A 794 -21.11 38.65 -26.05
CA ARG A 794 -21.17 40.04 -25.56
C ARG A 794 -21.01 41.04 -26.71
N VAL A 795 -20.04 40.82 -27.61
CA VAL A 795 -19.82 41.64 -28.83
C VAL A 795 -20.77 41.30 -30.00
N GLN A 796 -21.88 40.62 -29.71
CA GLN A 796 -22.96 40.25 -30.66
C GLN A 796 -22.58 39.28 -31.80
N ARG A 797 -21.45 38.57 -31.71
CA ARG A 797 -21.02 37.53 -32.67
C ARG A 797 -21.52 36.14 -32.29
N ARG A 798 -22.85 35.98 -32.22
CA ARG A 798 -23.51 34.76 -31.71
C ARG A 798 -23.19 33.50 -32.51
N ALA A 799 -22.97 33.61 -33.82
CA ALA A 799 -22.65 32.45 -34.66
C ALA A 799 -21.28 31.85 -34.29
N ASP A 800 -20.27 32.71 -34.14
CA ASP A 800 -18.92 32.33 -33.76
C ASP A 800 -18.89 31.77 -32.34
N ALA A 801 -19.60 32.43 -31.40
CA ALA A 801 -19.72 32.00 -30.01
C ALA A 801 -20.20 30.55 -29.86
N ARG A 802 -21.18 30.11 -30.67
CA ARG A 802 -21.73 28.74 -30.59
C ARG A 802 -20.68 27.67 -30.83
N SER A 803 -19.70 27.92 -31.70
CA SER A 803 -18.66 26.92 -32.02
C SER A 803 -17.81 26.61 -30.78
N HIS A 804 -17.30 27.64 -30.12
CA HIS A 804 -16.51 27.57 -28.90
C HIS A 804 -17.32 27.02 -27.72
N LEU A 805 -18.53 27.53 -27.50
CA LEU A 805 -19.36 27.10 -26.37
C LEU A 805 -19.80 25.62 -26.48
N ARG A 806 -20.03 25.09 -27.69
CA ARG A 806 -20.32 23.65 -27.89
C ARG A 806 -19.13 22.77 -27.52
N VAL A 807 -17.92 23.17 -27.95
CA VAL A 807 -16.68 22.46 -27.62
C VAL A 807 -16.44 22.48 -26.10
N ALA A 808 -16.65 23.62 -25.45
CA ALA A 808 -16.55 23.75 -24.00
C ALA A 808 -17.55 22.82 -23.28
N ALA A 809 -18.84 22.89 -23.63
CA ALA A 809 -19.89 22.08 -23.01
C ALA A 809 -19.63 20.56 -23.15
N GLU A 810 -19.30 20.09 -24.36
CA GLU A 810 -18.96 18.68 -24.60
C GLU A 810 -17.73 18.25 -23.79
N THR A 811 -16.67 19.07 -23.76
CA THR A 811 -15.45 18.74 -23.00
C THR A 811 -15.73 18.68 -21.50
N PHE A 812 -16.51 19.62 -20.95
CA PHE A 812 -16.87 19.58 -19.52
C PHE A 812 -17.73 18.37 -19.16
N ARG A 813 -18.69 17.98 -20.01
CA ARG A 813 -19.49 16.75 -19.80
C ARG A 813 -18.62 15.51 -19.79
N GLN A 814 -17.68 15.37 -20.74
CA GLN A 814 -16.73 14.26 -20.78
C GLN A 814 -15.84 14.17 -19.53
N LEU A 815 -15.47 15.32 -18.95
CA LEU A 815 -14.67 15.39 -17.73
C LEU A 815 -15.48 15.18 -16.44
N GLY A 816 -16.81 15.21 -16.53
CA GLY A 816 -17.71 15.22 -15.37
C GLY A 816 -17.71 16.54 -14.61
N ALA A 817 -17.31 17.64 -15.26
CA ALA A 817 -17.24 18.98 -14.68
C ALA A 817 -18.62 19.68 -14.74
N ALA A 818 -19.61 19.13 -14.02
CA ALA A 818 -21.03 19.48 -14.18
C ALA A 818 -21.33 21.00 -14.07
N PRO A 819 -20.84 21.75 -13.06
CA PRO A 819 -21.14 23.18 -12.97
C PRO A 819 -20.61 23.98 -14.17
N TRP A 820 -19.49 23.55 -14.75
CA TRP A 820 -18.88 24.18 -15.92
C TRP A 820 -19.64 23.85 -17.21
N ALA A 821 -20.13 22.61 -17.34
CA ALA A 821 -21.01 22.20 -18.43
C ALA A 821 -22.32 23.00 -18.40
N ASP A 822 -22.96 23.10 -17.23
CA ASP A 822 -24.20 23.85 -17.04
C ASP A 822 -24.05 25.33 -17.43
N ARG A 823 -22.91 25.95 -17.07
CA ARG A 823 -22.57 27.31 -17.47
C ARG A 823 -22.43 27.45 -18.98
N ALA A 824 -21.64 26.58 -19.63
CA ALA A 824 -21.45 26.59 -21.08
C ALA A 824 -22.78 26.38 -21.84
N GLU A 825 -23.64 25.48 -21.35
CA GLU A 825 -24.96 25.24 -21.91
C GLU A 825 -25.94 26.40 -21.67
N GLY A 826 -25.85 27.08 -20.53
CA GLY A 826 -26.56 28.32 -20.26
C GLY A 826 -26.22 29.42 -21.27
N GLU A 827 -24.93 29.60 -21.55
CA GLU A 827 -24.45 30.55 -22.55
C GLU A 827 -24.85 30.15 -23.98
N LEU A 828 -24.82 28.86 -24.33
CA LEU A 828 -25.35 28.34 -25.60
C LEU A 828 -26.83 28.67 -25.78
N ARG A 829 -27.65 28.40 -24.76
CA ARG A 829 -29.09 28.73 -24.76
C ARG A 829 -29.31 30.23 -24.97
N ALA A 830 -28.49 31.07 -24.36
CA ALA A 830 -28.55 32.53 -24.53
C ALA A 830 -28.21 33.00 -25.97
N THR A 831 -27.58 32.16 -26.81
CA THR A 831 -27.41 32.44 -28.25
C THR A 831 -28.64 32.12 -29.10
N GLY A 832 -29.70 31.56 -28.51
CA GLY A 832 -30.91 31.11 -29.19
C GLY A 832 -30.88 29.66 -29.67
N GLU A 833 -29.88 28.88 -29.27
CA GLU A 833 -29.80 27.44 -29.58
C GLU A 833 -30.46 26.62 -28.46
N THR A 834 -31.64 26.07 -28.73
CA THR A 834 -32.34 25.17 -27.81
C THR A 834 -32.14 23.73 -28.30
N ARG A 835 -31.26 22.97 -27.64
CA ARG A 835 -31.23 21.51 -27.84
C ARG A 835 -32.31 20.91 -26.93
N ALA A 836 -33.20 20.09 -27.48
CA ALA A 836 -34.20 19.36 -26.72
C ALA A 836 -33.49 18.38 -25.77
N THR A 837 -33.55 18.65 -24.46
CA THR A 837 -33.04 17.74 -23.43
C THR A 837 -34.10 16.67 -23.18
N ASN A 838 -33.86 15.46 -23.69
CA ASN A 838 -34.59 14.28 -23.23
C ASN A 838 -34.11 13.97 -21.81
N SER A 839 -35.04 14.03 -20.87
CA SER A 839 -34.87 13.63 -19.48
C SER A 839 -34.59 12.14 -19.38
N ALA A 840 -33.33 11.75 -19.26
CA ALA A 840 -32.92 10.40 -18.92
C ALA A 840 -32.30 10.30 -17.50
N GLY A 841 -32.06 11.45 -16.83
CA GLY A 841 -31.30 11.54 -15.57
C GLY A 841 -31.95 10.87 -14.36
N ASP A 842 -33.23 10.50 -14.46
CA ASP A 842 -34.02 9.88 -13.39
C ASP A 842 -33.86 8.35 -13.31
N VAL A 843 -33.25 7.72 -14.33
CA VAL A 843 -33.12 6.25 -14.42
C VAL A 843 -31.83 5.74 -13.78
N LEU A 844 -30.73 6.51 -13.86
CA LEU A 844 -29.42 6.12 -13.32
C LEU A 844 -29.36 6.19 -11.78
N ASN A 845 -30.15 7.08 -11.16
CA ASN A 845 -30.24 7.24 -9.70
C ASN A 845 -30.86 6.02 -8.99
N ARG A 846 -31.42 5.05 -9.73
CA ARG A 846 -32.00 3.81 -9.19
C ARG A 846 -30.97 2.69 -9.02
N LEU A 847 -29.77 2.86 -9.56
CA LEU A 847 -28.67 1.90 -9.43
C LEU A 847 -27.93 2.11 -8.11
N THR A 848 -27.47 1.03 -7.50
CA THR A 848 -26.49 1.14 -6.42
C THR A 848 -25.15 1.66 -6.98
N PRO A 849 -24.26 2.25 -6.15
CA PRO A 849 -22.97 2.76 -6.63
C PRO A 849 -22.14 1.74 -7.43
N GLN A 850 -22.17 0.47 -7.01
CA GLN A 850 -21.46 -0.63 -7.69
C GLN A 850 -22.13 -1.02 -9.02
N GLU A 851 -23.45 -1.03 -9.08
CA GLU A 851 -24.20 -1.27 -10.32
C GLU A 851 -23.98 -0.15 -11.34
N LEU A 852 -23.99 1.11 -10.89
CA LEU A 852 -23.75 2.28 -11.74
C LEU A 852 -22.34 2.26 -12.32
N GLN A 853 -21.32 2.04 -11.49
CA GLN A 853 -19.93 1.98 -11.90
C GLN A 853 -19.68 0.83 -12.91
N THR A 854 -20.27 -0.33 -12.66
CA THR A 854 -20.17 -1.50 -13.56
C THR A 854 -20.90 -1.24 -14.90
N ALA A 855 -22.09 -0.66 -14.86
CA ALA A 855 -22.89 -0.35 -16.04
C ALA A 855 -22.24 0.75 -16.92
N GLN A 856 -21.60 1.74 -16.31
CA GLN A 856 -20.83 2.79 -17.01
C GLN A 856 -19.64 2.20 -17.78
N LEU A 857 -18.84 1.35 -17.14
CA LEU A 857 -17.70 0.71 -17.81
C LEU A 857 -18.16 -0.30 -18.88
N ALA A 858 -19.30 -0.96 -18.69
CA ALA A 858 -19.89 -1.81 -19.73
C ALA A 858 -20.40 -1.02 -20.95
N ALA A 859 -20.85 0.22 -20.75
CA ALA A 859 -21.31 1.09 -21.82
C ALA A 859 -20.17 1.57 -22.75
N THR A 860 -18.91 1.53 -22.29
CA THR A 860 -17.73 1.86 -23.11
C THR A 860 -17.24 0.69 -23.98
N GLY A 861 -17.89 -0.47 -23.89
CA GLY A 861 -17.58 -1.65 -24.71
C GLY A 861 -16.55 -2.60 -24.10
N LEU A 862 -16.05 -2.33 -22.88
CA LEU A 862 -15.18 -3.24 -22.14
C LEU A 862 -15.87 -4.59 -21.90
N SER A 863 -15.11 -5.69 -21.90
CA SER A 863 -15.66 -7.01 -21.55
C SER A 863 -15.86 -7.13 -20.03
N ASN A 864 -16.64 -8.10 -19.55
CA ASN A 864 -16.73 -8.34 -18.10
C ASN A 864 -15.36 -8.62 -17.46
N LYS A 865 -14.45 -9.25 -18.22
CA LYS A 865 -13.07 -9.50 -17.80
C LYS A 865 -12.30 -8.20 -17.60
N ASP A 866 -12.42 -7.24 -18.53
CA ASP A 866 -11.72 -5.95 -18.44
C ASP A 866 -12.31 -5.03 -17.37
N ILE A 867 -13.63 -5.04 -17.21
CA ILE A 867 -14.32 -4.30 -16.15
C ILE A 867 -13.94 -4.87 -14.78
N GLY A 868 -13.91 -6.20 -14.66
CA GLY A 868 -13.45 -6.88 -13.45
C GLY A 868 -12.01 -6.51 -13.12
N ALA A 869 -11.14 -6.40 -14.13
CA ALA A 869 -9.77 -5.94 -13.96
C ALA A 869 -9.67 -4.49 -13.45
N GLN A 870 -10.54 -3.58 -13.93
CA GLN A 870 -10.55 -2.18 -13.51
C GLN A 870 -11.18 -1.96 -12.14
N LEU A 871 -12.21 -2.73 -11.80
CA LEU A 871 -12.95 -2.61 -10.54
C LEU A 871 -12.45 -3.55 -9.45
N PHE A 872 -11.49 -4.43 -9.76
CA PHE A 872 -11.02 -5.52 -8.90
C PHE A 872 -12.16 -6.42 -8.42
N LEU A 873 -13.08 -6.73 -9.32
CA LEU A 873 -14.19 -7.67 -9.12
C LEU A 873 -14.00 -8.86 -10.07
N SER A 874 -14.58 -10.02 -9.74
CA SER A 874 -14.58 -11.10 -10.71
C SER A 874 -15.44 -10.74 -11.93
N PRO A 875 -15.16 -11.32 -13.12
CA PRO A 875 -16.00 -11.15 -14.31
C PRO A 875 -17.47 -11.56 -14.08
N ARG A 876 -17.71 -12.49 -13.15
CA ARG A 876 -19.03 -12.99 -12.80
C ARG A 876 -19.79 -12.02 -11.89
N THR A 877 -19.12 -11.44 -10.90
CA THR A 877 -19.70 -10.39 -10.04
C THR A 877 -20.02 -9.13 -10.85
N VAL A 878 -19.18 -8.78 -11.83
CA VAL A 878 -19.52 -7.78 -12.86
C VAL A 878 -20.80 -8.16 -13.63
N GLY A 879 -20.90 -9.41 -14.09
CA GLY A 879 -22.09 -9.92 -14.77
C GLY A 879 -23.35 -9.86 -13.88
N TYR A 880 -23.22 -10.17 -12.60
CA TYR A 880 -24.29 -10.10 -11.61
C TYR A 880 -24.78 -8.66 -11.41
N HIS A 881 -23.89 -7.70 -11.18
CA HIS A 881 -24.24 -6.29 -11.09
C HIS A 881 -24.93 -5.78 -12.37
N LEU A 882 -24.46 -6.21 -13.54
CA LEU A 882 -25.12 -5.88 -14.82
C LEU A 882 -26.51 -6.52 -14.93
N SER A 883 -26.66 -7.78 -14.54
CA SER A 883 -27.96 -8.48 -14.57
C SER A 883 -28.99 -7.86 -13.63
N ASN A 884 -28.55 -7.29 -12.50
CA ASN A 884 -29.40 -6.53 -11.58
C ASN A 884 -29.65 -5.10 -12.06
N ALA A 885 -28.69 -4.50 -12.77
CA ALA A 885 -28.85 -3.17 -13.35
C ALA A 885 -29.83 -3.16 -14.54
N TYR A 886 -29.87 -4.21 -15.37
CA TYR A 886 -30.71 -4.25 -16.58
C TYR A 886 -32.22 -4.04 -16.29
N PRO A 887 -32.86 -4.76 -15.35
CA PRO A 887 -34.25 -4.51 -14.97
C PRO A 887 -34.47 -3.10 -14.40
N LYS A 888 -33.52 -2.59 -13.61
CA LYS A 888 -33.60 -1.24 -12.98
C LYS A 888 -33.51 -0.12 -14.02
N LEU A 889 -32.76 -0.35 -15.09
CA LEU A 889 -32.60 0.54 -16.24
C LEU A 889 -33.67 0.33 -17.33
N GLY A 890 -34.51 -0.69 -17.21
CA GLY A 890 -35.53 -1.03 -18.21
C GLY A 890 -34.98 -1.54 -19.54
N ILE A 891 -33.77 -2.11 -19.53
CA ILE A 891 -33.10 -2.65 -20.74
C ILE A 891 -32.97 -4.17 -20.65
N THR A 892 -32.83 -4.82 -21.80
CA THR A 892 -32.70 -6.30 -21.87
C THR A 892 -31.36 -6.77 -22.40
N SER A 893 -30.53 -5.86 -22.95
CA SER A 893 -29.25 -6.21 -23.53
C SER A 893 -28.16 -5.20 -23.24
N ARG A 894 -26.90 -5.69 -23.17
CA ARG A 894 -25.70 -4.85 -23.00
C ARG A 894 -25.56 -3.78 -24.07
N ARG A 895 -26.03 -4.04 -25.30
CA ARG A 895 -25.94 -3.09 -26.43
C ARG A 895 -26.77 -1.82 -26.19
N GLU A 896 -27.82 -1.91 -25.39
CA GLU A 896 -28.69 -0.79 -25.03
C GLU A 896 -28.06 0.11 -23.95
N LEU A 897 -27.10 -0.39 -23.15
CA LEU A 897 -26.40 0.43 -22.15
C LEU A 897 -25.78 1.67 -22.78
N ALA A 898 -25.13 1.52 -23.94
CA ALA A 898 -24.51 2.63 -24.64
C ALA A 898 -25.53 3.69 -25.09
N ALA A 899 -26.81 3.34 -25.26
CA ALA A 899 -27.88 4.28 -25.56
C ALA A 899 -28.46 4.93 -24.28
N VAL A 900 -28.58 4.17 -23.19
CA VAL A 900 -29.00 4.70 -21.87
C VAL A 900 -27.99 5.71 -21.33
N PHE A 901 -26.70 5.44 -21.47
CA PHE A 901 -25.63 6.37 -21.08
C PHE A 901 -25.38 7.46 -22.13
N ARG A 902 -25.73 7.29 -23.42
CA ARG A 902 -25.69 8.38 -24.42
C ARG A 902 -26.91 9.31 -24.39
N GLY A 903 -28.07 8.81 -23.95
CA GLY A 903 -29.26 9.63 -23.70
C GLY A 903 -29.18 10.44 -22.40
N ASN A 904 -28.22 10.08 -21.53
CA ASN A 904 -27.88 10.72 -20.27
C ASN A 904 -26.53 11.47 -20.28
N ALA A 905 -25.79 11.40 -21.38
CA ALA A 905 -24.49 12.05 -21.53
C ALA A 905 -24.64 13.44 -22.11
#